data_AF-A0A9Q0MXH2-F1
#
_entry.id   AF-A0A9Q0MXH2-F1
#
_cell.length_a   1.000
_cell.length_b   1.000
_cell.length_c   1.000
_cell.angle_alpha   90.00
_cell.angle_beta   90.00
_cell.angle_gamma   90.00
#
_symmetry.space_group_name_H-M   'P 1'
#
loop_
_entity.id
_entity.type
_entity.pdbx_description
1 polymer ?
#
loop_
_entity_poly.entity_id
_entity_poly.type
_entity_poly.pdbx_seq_one_letter_code
_entity_poly.pdbx_strand_id
1 'polypeptide(L)'
;MCLLIFIVLLTSFGGNALATRKSQAVPFAMGGSQVSFNLAGTQLDETSTLKCLVKFRDGRIPIEINPTVTRDKLKAVCRLPPEIKSGSVDVELKLETPLIRTEILSEALIINPSTEAQVKIAENWDANKVSFTWDSEYFKQFFRSRAIIMLQALIYVSDGFEPYFTSSGFDQFIGPNSGAANVVIESRNMKKISNIRYPYFFVLKPFGTPTNIYLSSGLIAPTVAMDDASAVMLCGTWLGTAQIPFPEEEIHPCPPSLSQITLDNNFDKTDFHPQALQLAKGSLDNAVLYYEKVPTKGGHAQTCAYDTSTKNLLQQVGFIHEVSKYNSYVDNYLADMWPHMVCCMQSNNEDLCDAFYEIRPSDTGHRYIGPEKPFTGNGDPHFVTFESVKFDFMGWGEFWLIRGPDDKEFGVQGRMSPVNKGEKVSYFKAIAVRDGSNTVQVQLKEGNFQIFLNGIEFEVPPGPMTLPFDGISITIKNTHAHIRLQTGFTISVENCVSWLNVFGSGAQWNKGKGFMGLFGKFDDDPQNDLTSRDGFVVPSTQPMDLSLIHNRFGLTWMTTPMESLFVYEDFRTWEDYTKRDFGPILQYPDPVAMPEDVKAVCGESLFCYYEYVATGSLANAGAVATYEKEIEKIHEDVKRKVPMCDAIGSPTNGRVRVGGHLDGSLATYSCDKEYDFINGNKTRTCSASEAKSHWTGDEPKCIWTCTACEESMEFLLSHDPADCTKFFLCSFGERFALECPVYNYYDPVMMLCSSDYKCSGPPGCK
;
A
#
# COMPACT_ATOMS: atom_id res chain seq x y z
N MET A 1 -9.36 -48.16 -34.60
CA MET A 1 -10.74 -47.71 -34.34
C MET A 1 -10.65 -46.23 -33.99
N CYS A 2 -10.87 -45.31 -34.94
CA CYS A 2 -12.19 -44.76 -35.36
C CYS A 2 -12.96 -44.20 -34.15
N LEU A 3 -13.55 -43.00 -34.13
CA LEU A 3 -13.79 -41.95 -35.14
C LEU A 3 -14.30 -40.68 -34.40
N LEU A 4 -14.06 -39.52 -35.02
CA LEU A 4 -14.75 -38.21 -34.97
C LEU A 4 -16.16 -38.08 -34.31
N ILE A 5 -16.45 -36.89 -33.77
CA ILE A 5 -17.38 -35.89 -34.38
C ILE A 5 -17.02 -34.46 -33.93
N PHE A 6 -16.84 -33.60 -34.94
CA PHE A 6 -16.75 -32.14 -34.91
C PHE A 6 -18.17 -31.53 -34.91
N ILE A 7 -18.41 -30.43 -34.20
CA ILE A 7 -19.34 -29.39 -34.66
C ILE A 7 -18.64 -28.03 -34.55
N VAL A 8 -18.53 -27.38 -35.71
CA VAL A 8 -18.07 -26.01 -35.94
C VAL A 8 -19.26 -25.07 -35.72
N LEU A 9 -19.08 -24.02 -34.91
CA LEU A 9 -19.85 -22.78 -35.04
C LEU A 9 -18.86 -21.64 -35.31
N LEU A 10 -18.82 -21.25 -36.58
CA LEU A 10 -18.18 -20.05 -37.08
C LEU A 10 -18.99 -18.83 -36.61
N THR A 11 -18.36 -17.95 -35.84
CA THR A 11 -18.68 -16.51 -35.88
C THR A 11 -17.40 -15.73 -36.12
N SER A 12 -17.32 -15.15 -37.30
CA SER A 12 -16.28 -14.23 -37.76
C SER A 12 -16.28 -12.95 -36.93
N PHE A 13 -15.12 -12.59 -36.35
CA PHE A 13 -14.82 -11.21 -36.00
C PHE A 13 -13.53 -10.81 -36.70
N GLY A 14 -13.66 -9.82 -37.59
CA GLY A 14 -12.58 -9.34 -38.45
C GLY A 14 -11.49 -8.63 -37.65
N GLY A 15 -10.27 -9.16 -37.75
CA GLY A 15 -9.05 -8.41 -37.51
C GLY A 15 -8.62 -7.71 -38.80
N ASN A 16 -8.10 -6.49 -38.67
CA ASN A 16 -7.55 -5.68 -39.75
C ASN A 16 -6.47 -6.45 -40.53
N ALA A 17 -6.84 -7.05 -41.67
CA ALA A 17 -5.94 -7.76 -42.55
C ALA A 17 -5.72 -6.98 -43.84
N LEU A 18 -4.46 -6.81 -44.24
CA LEU A 18 -4.06 -6.55 -45.63
C LEU A 18 -4.25 -7.83 -46.47
N ALA A 19 -5.46 -8.37 -46.51
CA ALA A 19 -5.78 -9.57 -47.29
C ALA A 19 -5.93 -9.19 -48.77
N THR A 20 -4.81 -8.99 -49.46
CA THR A 20 -4.82 -8.88 -50.92
C THR A 20 -4.69 -10.28 -51.52
N ARG A 21 -5.74 -10.75 -52.20
CA ARG A 21 -5.76 -12.04 -52.88
C ARG A 21 -5.37 -11.84 -54.34
N LYS A 22 -4.35 -12.58 -54.82
CA LYS A 22 -4.00 -12.60 -56.25
C LYS A 22 -4.02 -14.04 -56.76
N SER A 23 -4.75 -14.27 -57.85
CA SER A 23 -4.79 -15.55 -58.55
C SER A 23 -3.69 -15.60 -59.62
N GLN A 24 -2.88 -16.67 -59.63
CA GLN A 24 -1.88 -16.90 -60.67
C GLN A 24 -2.11 -18.27 -61.31
N ALA A 25 -2.32 -18.29 -62.62
CA ALA A 25 -2.27 -19.52 -63.41
C ALA A 25 -0.80 -19.77 -63.79
N VAL A 26 -0.26 -20.94 -63.42
CA VAL A 26 1.13 -21.31 -63.72
C VAL A 26 1.14 -22.16 -65.00
N PRO A 27 1.70 -21.67 -66.13
CA PRO A 27 1.83 -22.47 -67.34
C PRO A 27 3.00 -23.45 -67.22
N PHE A 28 2.84 -24.64 -67.81
CA PHE A 28 3.84 -25.70 -67.83
C PHE A 28 5.08 -25.31 -68.65
N ALA A 29 6.10 -24.72 -68.03
CA ALA A 29 7.50 -24.77 -68.47
C ALA A 29 8.43 -24.28 -67.34
N MET A 30 9.61 -24.90 -67.24
CA MET A 30 10.58 -24.79 -66.14
C MET A 30 10.89 -23.34 -65.70
N GLY A 31 10.67 -23.05 -64.41
CA GLY A 31 11.10 -21.83 -63.74
C GLY A 31 10.13 -21.44 -62.62
N GLY A 32 10.60 -21.36 -61.37
CA GLY A 32 9.75 -21.10 -60.19
C GLY A 32 8.85 -19.86 -60.36
N SER A 33 7.55 -20.05 -60.21
CA SER A 33 6.56 -18.97 -60.34
C SER A 33 6.52 -18.11 -59.07
N GLN A 34 6.44 -16.79 -59.25
CA GLN A 34 6.41 -15.82 -58.15
C GLN A 34 5.15 -14.94 -58.22
N VAL A 35 4.55 -14.69 -57.06
CA VAL A 35 3.44 -13.74 -56.88
C VAL A 35 3.91 -12.57 -56.02
N SER A 36 3.76 -11.35 -56.53
CA SER A 36 4.17 -10.12 -55.84
C SER A 36 2.96 -9.31 -55.36
N PHE A 37 3.02 -8.89 -54.09
CA PHE A 37 2.02 -8.07 -53.41
C PHE A 37 2.61 -6.69 -53.09
N ASN A 38 1.85 -5.63 -53.34
CA ASN A 38 2.21 -4.28 -52.90
C ASN A 38 1.63 -4.08 -51.50
N LEU A 39 2.47 -3.70 -50.54
CA LEU A 39 2.09 -3.45 -49.16
C LEU A 39 1.75 -1.96 -49.04
N ALA A 40 0.45 -1.62 -49.09
CA ALA A 40 0.00 -0.25 -48.95
C ALA A 40 -0.18 0.11 -47.46
N GLY A 41 0.58 1.09 -46.96
CA GLY A 41 0.18 1.92 -45.83
C GLY A 41 0.40 1.39 -44.40
N THR A 42 1.08 0.27 -44.16
CA THR A 42 1.45 -0.18 -42.80
C THR A 42 2.92 -0.61 -42.75
N GLN A 43 3.71 0.01 -41.88
CA GLN A 43 5.06 -0.48 -41.60
C GLN A 43 4.93 -1.79 -40.82
N LEU A 44 5.40 -2.89 -41.42
CA LEU A 44 5.60 -4.16 -40.72
C LEU A 44 6.60 -3.93 -39.57
N ASP A 45 6.15 -4.16 -38.33
CA ASP A 45 7.03 -4.19 -37.16
C ASP A 45 8.05 -5.35 -37.26
N GLU A 46 9.07 -5.39 -36.40
CA GLU A 46 10.15 -6.41 -36.46
C GLU A 46 9.73 -7.81 -35.97
N THR A 47 8.57 -7.91 -35.31
CA THR A 47 8.00 -9.13 -34.71
C THR A 47 6.84 -9.74 -35.53
N SER A 48 6.26 -8.96 -36.44
CA SER A 48 5.20 -9.36 -37.35
C SER A 48 5.73 -10.28 -38.44
N THR A 49 5.16 -11.48 -38.57
CA THR A 49 5.55 -12.41 -39.64
C THR A 49 4.50 -12.45 -40.74
N LEU A 50 4.93 -12.21 -41.99
CA LEU A 50 4.09 -12.44 -43.15
C LEU A 50 4.18 -13.91 -43.59
N LYS A 51 3.05 -14.48 -44.00
CA LYS A 51 2.95 -15.82 -44.60
C LYS A 51 2.21 -15.76 -45.92
N CYS A 52 2.67 -16.47 -46.94
CA CYS A 52 1.87 -16.70 -48.13
C CYS A 52 1.16 -18.05 -48.00
N LEU A 53 -0.15 -18.01 -48.01
CA LEU A 53 -0.99 -19.18 -48.05
C LEU A 53 -1.32 -19.52 -49.51
N VAL A 54 -0.81 -20.65 -49.99
CA VAL A 54 -1.06 -21.15 -51.34
C VAL A 54 -2.21 -22.14 -51.28
N LYS A 55 -3.35 -21.78 -51.87
CA LYS A 55 -4.55 -22.61 -51.94
C LYS A 55 -4.64 -23.25 -53.32
N PHE A 56 -4.68 -24.57 -53.37
CA PHE A 56 -4.87 -25.30 -54.62
C PHE A 56 -6.36 -25.37 -54.96
N ARG A 57 -6.73 -24.99 -56.19
CA ARG A 57 -8.14 -25.00 -56.61
C ARG A 57 -8.73 -26.41 -56.77
N ASP A 58 -7.89 -27.43 -56.81
CA ASP A 58 -8.28 -28.85 -56.85
C ASP A 58 -8.55 -29.46 -55.46
N GLY A 59 -8.54 -28.64 -54.39
CA GLY A 59 -8.88 -29.07 -53.04
C GLY A 59 -7.75 -29.72 -52.26
N ARG A 60 -6.52 -29.75 -52.80
CA ARG A 60 -5.32 -30.16 -52.02
C ARG A 60 -5.10 -29.24 -50.82
N ILE A 61 -4.49 -29.81 -49.78
CA ILE A 61 -4.18 -29.11 -48.52
C ILE A 61 -3.37 -27.84 -48.84
N PRO A 62 -3.79 -26.66 -48.35
CA PRO A 62 -3.04 -25.42 -48.52
C PRO A 62 -1.64 -25.53 -47.91
N ILE A 63 -0.66 -24.91 -48.56
CA ILE A 63 0.70 -24.82 -48.03
C ILE A 63 1.03 -23.39 -47.64
N GLU A 64 1.86 -23.25 -46.61
CA GLU A 64 2.36 -21.96 -46.16
C GLU A 64 3.83 -21.80 -46.51
N ILE A 65 4.17 -20.64 -47.07
CA ILE A 65 5.54 -20.28 -47.44
C ILE A 65 5.88 -18.90 -46.90
N ASN A 66 7.13 -18.70 -46.49
CA ASN A 66 7.60 -17.39 -46.06
C ASN A 66 7.86 -16.49 -47.29
N PRO A 67 7.25 -15.30 -47.40
CA PRO A 67 7.57 -14.34 -48.45
C PRO A 67 8.96 -13.74 -48.26
N THR A 68 9.58 -13.35 -49.36
CA THR A 68 10.71 -12.41 -49.34
C THR A 68 10.17 -10.98 -49.39
N VAL A 69 10.48 -10.16 -48.40
CA VAL A 69 10.09 -8.74 -48.36
C VAL A 69 11.23 -7.89 -48.93
N THR A 70 10.91 -6.91 -49.78
CA THR A 70 11.92 -5.98 -50.32
C THR A 70 12.52 -5.10 -49.22
N ARG A 71 13.76 -4.62 -49.39
CA ARG A 71 14.46 -3.80 -48.37
C ARG A 71 13.70 -2.54 -47.97
N ASP A 72 12.91 -1.97 -48.87
CA ASP A 72 12.06 -0.79 -48.62
C ASP A 72 10.74 -1.13 -47.89
N LYS A 73 10.48 -2.41 -47.59
CA LYS A 73 9.25 -2.95 -46.97
C LYS A 73 7.95 -2.62 -47.75
N LEU A 74 8.04 -2.27 -49.03
CA LEU A 74 6.87 -1.92 -49.86
C LEU A 74 6.30 -3.10 -50.65
N LYS A 75 7.05 -4.21 -50.79
CA LYS A 75 6.61 -5.38 -51.55
C LYS A 75 6.95 -6.69 -50.84
N ALA A 76 6.02 -7.63 -50.90
CA ALA A 76 6.23 -9.02 -50.49
C ALA A 76 6.15 -9.94 -51.71
N VAL A 77 7.11 -10.85 -51.84
CA VAL A 77 7.22 -11.79 -52.97
C VAL A 77 7.13 -13.23 -52.46
N CYS A 78 6.09 -13.93 -52.88
CA CYS A 78 5.86 -15.34 -52.57
C CYS A 78 6.43 -16.20 -53.70
N ARG A 79 7.43 -17.03 -53.40
CA ARG A 79 8.03 -17.96 -54.37
C ARG A 79 7.41 -19.34 -54.21
N LEU A 80 6.67 -19.79 -55.21
CA LEU A 80 6.05 -21.11 -55.16
C LEU A 80 7.11 -22.22 -55.22
N PRO A 81 6.98 -23.29 -54.42
CA PRO A 81 7.91 -24.41 -54.46
C PRO A 81 7.98 -25.07 -55.85
N PRO A 82 9.16 -25.50 -56.32
CA PRO A 82 9.36 -26.09 -57.65
C PRO A 82 8.62 -27.43 -57.85
N GLU A 83 8.12 -28.04 -56.77
CA GLU A 83 7.31 -29.27 -56.79
C GLU A 83 5.88 -29.02 -57.29
N ILE A 84 5.42 -27.77 -57.34
CA ILE A 84 4.13 -27.39 -57.93
C ILE A 84 4.27 -27.37 -59.45
N LYS A 85 4.18 -28.57 -60.06
CA LYS A 85 4.41 -28.78 -61.50
C LYS A 85 3.16 -28.57 -62.38
N SER A 86 1.95 -28.45 -61.81
CA SER A 86 0.71 -28.24 -62.55
C SER A 86 -0.47 -27.74 -61.70
N GLY A 87 -1.34 -26.90 -62.28
CA GLY A 87 -2.61 -26.44 -61.70
C GLY A 87 -2.78 -24.91 -61.61
N SER A 88 -3.97 -24.47 -61.17
CA SER A 88 -4.23 -23.08 -60.78
C SER A 88 -4.22 -22.95 -59.26
N VAL A 89 -3.45 -22.00 -58.74
CA VAL A 89 -3.37 -21.72 -57.29
C VAL A 89 -3.79 -20.29 -57.01
N ASP A 90 -4.45 -20.09 -55.87
CA ASP A 90 -4.70 -18.77 -55.32
C ASP A 90 -3.71 -18.52 -54.19
N VAL A 91 -2.93 -17.44 -54.29
CA VAL A 91 -1.96 -17.07 -53.26
C VAL A 91 -2.53 -15.89 -52.48
N GLU A 92 -2.56 -16.04 -51.17
CA GLU A 92 -3.05 -15.05 -50.23
C GLU A 92 -1.92 -14.66 -49.28
N LEU A 93 -1.66 -13.37 -49.12
CA LEU A 93 -0.70 -12.88 -48.15
C LEU A 93 -1.43 -12.64 -46.81
N LYS A 94 -0.97 -13.33 -45.77
CA LYS A 94 -1.46 -13.20 -44.40
C LYS A 94 -0.42 -12.52 -43.52
N LEU A 95 -0.90 -11.61 -42.67
CA LEU A 95 -0.13 -11.06 -41.56
C LEU A 95 -0.45 -11.89 -40.32
N GLU A 96 0.54 -12.58 -39.78
CA GLU A 96 0.44 -13.24 -38.47
C GLU A 96 1.01 -12.30 -37.42
N THR A 97 0.12 -11.67 -36.65
CA THR A 97 0.48 -11.08 -35.37
C THR A 97 0.45 -12.19 -34.32
N PRO A 98 1.37 -12.22 -33.35
CA PRO A 98 1.34 -13.24 -32.30
C PRO A 98 -0.03 -13.26 -31.63
N LEU A 99 -0.67 -14.42 -31.64
CA LEU A 99 -1.90 -14.70 -30.90
C LEU A 99 -1.66 -14.35 -29.43
N ILE A 100 -2.47 -13.43 -28.92
CA ILE A 100 -2.53 -13.04 -27.51
C ILE A 100 -2.88 -14.30 -26.72
N ARG A 101 -1.92 -14.87 -25.98
CA ARG A 101 -2.26 -15.70 -24.82
C ARG A 101 -2.90 -14.77 -23.80
N THR A 102 -4.06 -15.17 -23.28
CA THR A 102 -4.63 -14.60 -22.06
C THR A 102 -3.57 -14.62 -20.97
N GLU A 103 -2.93 -13.48 -20.71
CA GLU A 103 -1.98 -13.33 -19.61
C GLU A 103 -2.79 -13.31 -18.31
N ILE A 104 -2.47 -14.23 -17.40
CA ILE A 104 -2.98 -14.22 -16.03
C ILE A 104 -2.25 -13.07 -15.32
N LEU A 105 -2.97 -12.04 -14.88
CA LEU A 105 -2.39 -10.83 -14.27
C LEU A 105 -1.90 -11.03 -12.82
N SER A 106 -2.02 -12.23 -12.24
CA SER A 106 -1.56 -12.50 -10.88
C SER A 106 -0.04 -12.46 -10.72
N GLU A 107 0.74 -12.52 -11.82
CA GLU A 107 2.21 -12.43 -11.81
C GLU A 107 2.73 -11.07 -12.31
N ALA A 108 1.84 -10.08 -12.51
CA ALA A 108 2.21 -8.77 -12.99
C ALA A 108 2.68 -7.87 -11.84
N LEU A 109 3.94 -7.42 -11.88
CA LEU A 109 4.43 -6.34 -11.04
C LEU A 109 3.77 -5.02 -11.49
N ILE A 110 2.72 -4.63 -10.78
CA ILE A 110 2.06 -3.34 -10.97
C ILE A 110 2.80 -2.31 -10.12
N ILE A 111 3.65 -1.52 -10.74
CA ILE A 111 4.34 -0.42 -10.05
C ILE A 111 3.31 0.69 -9.87
N ASN A 112 2.93 0.96 -8.62
CA ASN A 112 2.07 2.09 -8.27
C ASN A 112 2.96 3.34 -8.15
N PRO A 113 2.92 4.27 -9.13
CA PRO A 113 3.66 5.51 -9.00
C PRO A 113 3.13 6.34 -7.82
N SER A 114 3.95 7.26 -7.31
CA SER A 114 3.51 8.24 -6.30
C SER A 114 2.23 8.95 -6.75
N THR A 115 1.44 9.49 -5.81
CA THR A 115 0.19 10.22 -6.10
C THR A 115 0.35 11.34 -7.13
N GLU A 116 1.55 11.93 -7.22
CA GLU A 116 1.92 12.98 -8.19
C GLU A 116 2.06 12.45 -9.63
N ALA A 117 2.36 11.16 -9.82
CA ALA A 117 2.61 10.52 -11.11
C ALA A 117 1.49 9.57 -11.58
N GLN A 118 0.31 9.62 -10.95
CA GLN A 118 -0.86 8.83 -11.33
C GLN A 118 -1.53 9.32 -12.62
N VAL A 119 -2.26 8.42 -13.29
CA VAL A 119 -3.06 8.75 -14.47
C VAL A 119 -4.42 9.28 -14.01
N LYS A 120 -4.74 10.54 -14.28
CA LYS A 120 -6.05 11.13 -13.95
C LYS A 120 -7.01 10.99 -15.12
N ILE A 121 -8.25 10.61 -14.85
CA ILE A 121 -9.31 10.46 -15.86
C ILE A 121 -10.35 11.57 -15.67
N ALA A 122 -10.68 12.29 -16.74
CA ALA A 122 -11.81 13.21 -16.74
C ALA A 122 -13.07 12.44 -17.16
N GLU A 123 -14.02 12.31 -16.25
CA GLU A 123 -15.28 11.59 -16.46
C GLU A 123 -16.23 12.42 -17.31
N ASN A 124 -16.31 12.08 -18.59
CA ASN A 124 -17.38 12.58 -19.46
C ASN A 124 -17.91 11.40 -20.30
N TRP A 125 -18.64 10.51 -19.62
CA TRP A 125 -19.13 9.24 -20.16
C TRP A 125 -20.21 9.40 -21.24
N ASP A 126 -20.75 10.61 -21.41
CA ASP A 126 -21.85 10.91 -22.34
C ASP A 126 -21.47 10.89 -23.84
N ALA A 127 -20.23 10.56 -24.20
CA ALA A 127 -19.76 10.64 -25.60
C ALA A 127 -18.85 9.49 -26.08
N ASN A 128 -18.83 8.32 -25.43
CA ASN A 128 -17.90 7.22 -25.74
C ASN A 128 -16.41 7.64 -25.72
N LYS A 129 -16.07 8.69 -24.97
CA LYS A 129 -14.74 9.29 -24.95
C LYS A 129 -14.23 9.36 -23.52
N VAL A 130 -13.09 8.72 -23.27
CA VAL A 130 -12.40 8.76 -21.98
C VAL A 130 -11.11 9.55 -22.16
N SER A 131 -10.93 10.57 -21.33
CA SER A 131 -9.75 11.43 -21.35
C SER A 131 -8.84 11.08 -20.19
N PHE A 132 -7.59 10.77 -20.48
CA PHE A 132 -6.55 10.42 -19.51
C PHE A 132 -5.46 11.50 -19.54
N THR A 133 -4.91 11.82 -18.37
CA THR A 133 -3.72 12.66 -18.21
C THR A 133 -2.74 11.96 -17.28
N TRP A 134 -1.44 12.11 -17.49
CA TRP A 134 -0.39 11.51 -16.67
C TRP A 134 0.85 12.41 -16.70
N ASP A 135 1.77 12.23 -15.76
CA ASP A 135 3.02 12.99 -15.76
C ASP A 135 3.95 12.51 -16.89
N SER A 136 3.93 13.18 -18.03
CA SER A 136 4.80 12.81 -19.15
C SER A 136 6.28 12.72 -18.78
N GLU A 137 6.79 13.54 -17.85
CA GLU A 137 8.21 13.59 -17.50
C GLU A 137 8.61 12.36 -16.67
N TYR A 138 7.82 12.01 -15.65
CA TYR A 138 7.98 10.75 -14.91
C TYR A 138 7.96 9.55 -15.85
N PHE A 139 7.16 9.62 -16.92
CA PHE A 139 7.07 8.55 -17.91
C PHE A 139 8.21 8.61 -18.96
N LYS A 140 8.92 9.72 -19.20
CA LYS A 140 10.00 9.73 -20.22
C LYS A 140 11.14 8.76 -19.92
N GLN A 141 11.39 8.47 -18.64
CA GLN A 141 12.44 7.52 -18.24
C GLN A 141 12.11 6.06 -18.59
N PHE A 142 10.82 5.69 -18.56
CA PHE A 142 10.35 4.36 -18.94
C PHE A 142 9.94 4.28 -20.42
N PHE A 143 9.55 5.41 -21.02
CA PHE A 143 8.94 5.50 -22.35
C PHE A 143 9.77 6.42 -23.26
N ARG A 144 10.60 5.84 -24.14
CA ARG A 144 11.46 6.60 -25.08
C ARG A 144 10.70 7.50 -26.06
N SER A 145 9.39 7.28 -26.29
CA SER A 145 8.52 8.15 -27.12
C SER A 145 7.06 7.72 -27.22
N ARG A 146 6.70 6.46 -26.94
CA ARG A 146 5.33 5.92 -27.09
C ARG A 146 4.83 5.26 -25.81
N ALA A 147 3.60 5.56 -25.40
CA ALA A 147 2.88 4.87 -24.34
C ALA A 147 1.83 3.93 -24.96
N ILE A 148 1.70 2.72 -24.41
CA ILE A 148 0.60 1.80 -24.71
C ILE A 148 -0.42 1.91 -23.59
N ILE A 149 -1.64 2.30 -23.93
CA ILE A 149 -2.79 2.29 -23.02
C ILE A 149 -3.60 1.03 -23.33
N MET A 150 -3.83 0.21 -22.31
CA MET A 150 -4.72 -0.93 -22.41
C MET A 150 -5.91 -0.74 -21.48
N LEU A 151 -7.11 -0.81 -22.06
CA LEU A 151 -8.35 -0.96 -21.31
C LEU A 151 -8.58 -2.45 -21.06
N GLN A 152 -8.66 -2.85 -19.80
CA GLN A 152 -8.85 -4.26 -19.42
C GLN A 152 -10.00 -4.38 -18.42
N ALA A 153 -11.04 -5.14 -18.79
CA ALA A 153 -12.05 -5.54 -17.82
C ALA A 153 -11.68 -6.86 -17.17
N LEU A 154 -11.80 -6.87 -15.85
CA LEU A 154 -11.53 -8.01 -15.01
C LEU A 154 -12.87 -8.67 -14.70
N ILE A 155 -13.08 -9.86 -15.26
CA ILE A 155 -14.32 -10.61 -15.09
C ILE A 155 -14.06 -11.69 -14.05
N TYR A 156 -14.83 -11.68 -12.96
CA TYR A 156 -14.87 -12.76 -11.99
C TYR A 156 -15.35 -14.04 -12.68
N VAL A 157 -14.47 -15.05 -12.77
CA VAL A 157 -14.81 -16.40 -13.24
C VAL A 157 -14.61 -17.34 -12.06
N SER A 158 -15.69 -17.88 -11.50
CA SER A 158 -15.63 -18.91 -10.47
C SER A 158 -15.77 -20.29 -11.10
N ASP A 159 -14.66 -20.93 -11.39
CA ASP A 159 -14.56 -22.37 -11.66
C ASP A 159 -14.12 -23.18 -10.42
N GLY A 160 -14.13 -22.54 -9.25
CA GLY A 160 -14.12 -23.21 -7.95
C GLY A 160 -12.76 -23.49 -7.34
N PHE A 161 -11.65 -22.93 -7.86
CA PHE A 161 -10.33 -23.14 -7.28
C PHE A 161 -9.53 -21.88 -6.93
N GLU A 162 -9.45 -20.82 -7.77
CA GLU A 162 -8.92 -19.50 -7.36
C GLU A 162 -9.44 -18.38 -8.30
N PRO A 163 -9.69 -17.15 -7.81
CA PRO A 163 -10.08 -16.04 -8.68
C PRO A 163 -8.90 -15.63 -9.57
N TYR A 164 -9.09 -15.65 -10.89
CA TYR A 164 -8.06 -15.19 -11.83
C TYR A 164 -8.61 -14.17 -12.83
N PHE A 165 -7.74 -13.26 -13.23
CA PHE A 165 -8.00 -12.27 -14.25
C PHE A 165 -7.75 -12.85 -15.64
N THR A 166 -8.73 -12.70 -16.54
CA THR A 166 -8.54 -12.97 -17.97
C THR A 166 -8.70 -11.70 -18.78
N SER A 167 -7.78 -11.46 -19.71
CA SER A 167 -7.89 -10.35 -20.65
C SER A 167 -9.00 -10.64 -21.66
N SER A 168 -10.24 -10.19 -21.40
CA SER A 168 -11.18 -9.97 -22.51
C SER A 168 -10.78 -8.65 -23.16
N GLY A 169 -9.84 -8.67 -24.10
CA GLY A 169 -9.22 -7.48 -24.67
C GLY A 169 -10.25 -6.43 -25.11
N PHE A 170 -10.20 -5.25 -24.48
CA PHE A 170 -10.81 -4.03 -25.02
C PHE A 170 -9.73 -3.23 -25.76
N ASP A 171 -10.16 -2.21 -26.48
CA ASP A 171 -9.34 -1.44 -27.43
C ASP A 171 -7.96 -1.04 -26.85
N GLN A 172 -6.88 -1.39 -27.56
CA GLN A 172 -5.52 -0.95 -27.27
C GLN A 172 -5.26 0.37 -27.98
N PHE A 173 -4.81 1.38 -27.23
CA PHE A 173 -4.40 2.65 -27.80
C PHE A 173 -2.88 2.80 -27.69
N ILE A 174 -2.24 3.14 -28.81
CA ILE A 174 -0.80 3.45 -28.85
C ILE A 174 -0.67 4.91 -29.24
N GLY A 175 -0.08 5.72 -28.35
CA GLY A 175 0.09 7.15 -28.54
C GLY A 175 1.48 7.63 -28.13
N PRO A 176 1.87 8.87 -28.49
CA PRO A 176 3.08 9.47 -27.93
C PRO A 176 2.95 9.62 -26.40
N ASN A 177 4.07 9.61 -25.68
CA ASN A 177 4.09 9.98 -24.27
C ASN A 177 3.90 11.51 -24.12
N SER A 178 2.69 11.99 -24.38
CA SER A 178 2.31 13.42 -24.38
C SER A 178 1.77 13.93 -23.04
N GLY A 179 1.70 13.08 -22.01
CA GLY A 179 1.10 13.41 -20.71
C GLY A 179 -0.43 13.48 -20.72
N ALA A 180 -1.03 13.21 -21.89
CA ALA A 180 -2.47 13.11 -22.04
C ALA A 180 -2.82 12.28 -23.27
N ALA A 181 -3.92 11.54 -23.19
CA ALA A 181 -4.55 10.87 -24.32
C ALA A 181 -6.07 10.94 -24.21
N ASN A 182 -6.71 11.06 -25.36
CA ASN A 182 -8.15 10.90 -25.49
C ASN A 182 -8.41 9.60 -26.21
N VAL A 183 -9.02 8.63 -25.54
CA VAL A 183 -9.40 7.35 -26.13
C VAL A 183 -10.89 7.39 -26.44
N VAL A 184 -11.22 7.19 -27.71
CA VAL A 184 -12.61 6.93 -28.12
C VAL A 184 -12.82 5.43 -28.03
N ILE A 185 -13.70 5.00 -27.14
CA ILE A 185 -14.06 3.59 -26.98
C ILE A 185 -15.14 3.27 -28.01
N GLU A 186 -14.99 2.19 -28.78
CA GLU A 186 -16.02 1.83 -29.76
C GLU A 186 -17.37 1.60 -29.08
N SER A 187 -18.48 2.03 -29.69
CA SER A 187 -19.82 1.97 -29.09
C SER A 187 -20.26 0.56 -28.68
N ARG A 188 -19.75 -0.47 -29.38
CA ARG A 188 -19.99 -1.88 -29.04
C ARG A 188 -19.25 -2.31 -27.76
N ASN A 189 -18.08 -1.75 -27.52
CA ASN A 189 -17.25 -2.01 -26.35
C ASN A 189 -17.80 -1.23 -25.15
N MET A 190 -18.29 0.00 -25.37
CA MET A 190 -19.03 0.76 -24.35
C MET A 190 -20.27 0.03 -23.86
N LYS A 191 -21.06 -0.60 -24.74
CA LYS A 191 -22.19 -1.45 -24.33
C LYS A 191 -21.79 -2.70 -23.55
N LYS A 192 -20.60 -3.25 -23.82
CA LYS A 192 -20.06 -4.36 -23.02
C LYS A 192 -19.68 -3.87 -21.63
N ILE A 193 -18.92 -2.77 -21.56
CA ILE A 193 -18.46 -2.12 -20.32
C ILE A 193 -19.63 -1.69 -19.44
N SER A 194 -20.68 -1.08 -20.02
CA SER A 194 -21.88 -0.66 -19.28
C SER A 194 -22.67 -1.81 -18.66
N ASN A 195 -22.43 -3.05 -19.11
CA ASN A 195 -23.09 -4.25 -18.62
C ASN A 195 -22.21 -5.07 -17.66
N ILE A 196 -20.97 -4.63 -17.39
CA ILE A 196 -20.06 -5.30 -16.46
C ILE A 196 -20.44 -4.91 -15.03
N ARG A 197 -20.86 -5.90 -14.24
CA ARG A 197 -21.18 -5.73 -12.81
C ARG A 197 -19.98 -5.93 -11.87
N TYR A 198 -18.78 -6.02 -12.45
CA TYR A 198 -17.51 -6.25 -11.76
C TYR A 198 -16.54 -5.09 -12.02
N PRO A 199 -15.60 -4.81 -11.11
CA PRO A 199 -14.61 -3.75 -11.29
C PRO A 199 -13.69 -4.02 -12.48
N TYR A 200 -13.19 -2.96 -13.12
CA TYR A 200 -12.23 -3.04 -14.23
C TYR A 200 -11.16 -1.96 -14.14
N PHE A 201 -10.00 -2.20 -14.78
CA PHE A 201 -8.78 -1.40 -14.64
C PHE A 201 -8.33 -0.82 -15.97
N PHE A 202 -7.78 0.40 -15.93
CA PHE A 202 -6.97 0.93 -17.02
C PHE A 202 -5.50 0.83 -16.65
N VAL A 203 -4.66 0.34 -17.56
CA VAL A 203 -3.22 0.19 -17.31
C VAL A 203 -2.40 0.79 -18.45
N LEU A 204 -1.29 1.43 -18.09
CA LEU A 204 -0.25 1.85 -19.02
C LEU A 204 0.83 0.77 -19.05
N LYS A 205 1.09 0.19 -20.22
CA LYS A 205 2.17 -0.80 -20.41
C LYS A 205 3.31 -0.16 -21.21
N PRO A 206 4.58 -0.29 -20.77
CA PRO A 206 5.70 0.19 -21.57
C PRO A 206 5.84 -0.59 -22.88
N PHE A 207 6.15 0.13 -23.97
CA PHE A 207 6.40 -0.50 -25.26
C PHE A 207 7.75 -1.25 -25.22
N GLY A 208 7.71 -2.57 -25.36
CA GLY A 208 8.92 -3.41 -25.41
C GLY A 208 9.45 -3.89 -24.05
N THR A 209 8.74 -3.68 -22.95
CA THR A 209 9.08 -4.31 -21.66
C THR A 209 8.60 -5.76 -21.59
N PRO A 210 9.22 -6.59 -20.74
CA PRO A 210 8.69 -7.91 -20.39
C PRO A 210 7.22 -7.83 -19.98
N THR A 211 6.50 -8.93 -20.18
CA THR A 211 5.04 -9.05 -20.13
C THR A 211 4.40 -8.58 -18.82
N ASN A 212 5.17 -8.46 -17.74
CA ASN A 212 4.66 -8.38 -16.37
C ASN A 212 4.81 -7.01 -15.69
N ILE A 213 5.32 -5.96 -16.35
CA ILE A 213 5.42 -4.63 -15.72
C ILE A 213 4.29 -3.72 -16.24
N TYR A 214 3.39 -3.32 -15.35
CA TYR A 214 2.29 -2.41 -15.65
C TYR A 214 2.37 -1.18 -14.74
N LEU A 215 2.15 -0.01 -15.31
CA LEU A 215 1.96 1.22 -14.54
C LEU A 215 0.44 1.44 -14.45
N SER A 216 -0.10 1.24 -13.25
CA SER A 216 -1.54 1.38 -13.02
C SER A 216 -1.98 2.82 -13.18
N SER A 217 -3.16 3.04 -13.78
CA SER A 217 -3.81 4.35 -13.75
C SER A 217 -4.31 4.72 -12.35
N GLY A 218 -4.32 3.77 -11.42
CA GLY A 218 -5.00 3.89 -10.14
C GLY A 218 -6.53 3.79 -10.26
N LEU A 219 -7.10 3.95 -11.45
CA LEU A 219 -8.53 4.13 -11.62
C LEU A 219 -9.26 2.81 -11.88
N ILE A 220 -10.13 2.48 -10.93
CA ILE A 220 -11.09 1.39 -11.02
C ILE A 220 -12.44 2.03 -11.17
N ALA A 221 -12.96 2.06 -12.39
CA ALA A 221 -14.28 2.63 -12.60
C ALA A 221 -15.26 1.87 -11.69
N PRO A 222 -15.97 2.57 -10.78
CA PRO A 222 -17.00 1.93 -10.00
C PRO A 222 -17.98 1.35 -10.99
N THR A 223 -18.43 0.15 -10.70
CA THR A 223 -19.67 -0.34 -11.29
C THR A 223 -20.69 0.80 -11.29
N VAL A 224 -21.32 1.03 -12.43
CA VAL A 224 -22.58 1.78 -12.52
C VAL A 224 -23.42 1.41 -11.30
N ALA A 225 -23.99 2.41 -10.61
CA ALA A 225 -24.76 2.24 -9.38
C ALA A 225 -25.47 0.88 -9.34
N MET A 226 -24.90 -0.04 -8.57
CA MET A 226 -25.42 -1.39 -8.43
C MET A 226 -26.69 -1.32 -7.58
N ASP A 227 -27.70 -2.12 -7.92
CA ASP A 227 -28.89 -2.21 -7.09
C ASP A 227 -28.58 -2.90 -5.75
N ASP A 228 -29.30 -2.52 -4.70
CA ASP A 228 -29.11 -3.02 -3.33
C ASP A 228 -29.10 -4.56 -3.27
N ALA A 229 -29.92 -5.25 -4.05
CA ALA A 229 -30.01 -6.72 -4.03
C ALA A 229 -28.76 -7.39 -4.61
N SER A 230 -28.21 -6.86 -5.70
CA SER A 230 -26.92 -7.30 -6.25
C SER A 230 -25.78 -7.03 -5.28
N ALA A 231 -25.79 -5.88 -4.59
CA ALA A 231 -24.80 -5.51 -3.58
C ALA A 231 -24.82 -6.46 -2.36
N VAL A 232 -26.03 -6.77 -1.86
CA VAL A 232 -26.24 -7.76 -0.79
C VAL A 232 -25.68 -9.13 -1.17
N MET A 233 -25.95 -9.60 -2.39
CA MET A 233 -25.47 -10.90 -2.87
C MET A 233 -23.94 -10.97 -2.96
N LEU A 234 -23.31 -9.92 -3.52
CA LEU A 234 -21.85 -9.87 -3.67
C LEU A 234 -21.15 -9.74 -2.31
N CYS A 235 -21.68 -8.92 -1.40
CA CYS A 235 -21.18 -8.86 -0.03
C CYS A 235 -21.30 -10.23 0.66
N GLY A 236 -22.46 -10.89 0.58
CA GLY A 236 -22.67 -12.22 1.15
C GLY A 236 -21.73 -13.30 0.56
N THR A 237 -21.39 -13.18 -0.72
CA THR A 237 -20.40 -14.06 -1.37
C THR A 237 -19.02 -13.86 -0.76
N TRP A 238 -18.58 -12.61 -0.61
CA TRP A 238 -17.30 -12.30 0.03
C TRP A 238 -17.27 -12.77 1.48
N LEU A 239 -18.32 -12.51 2.27
CA LEU A 239 -18.45 -12.98 3.65
C LEU A 239 -18.30 -14.50 3.79
N GLY A 240 -18.76 -15.26 2.78
CA GLY A 240 -18.63 -16.73 2.76
C GLY A 240 -17.23 -17.24 2.43
N THR A 241 -16.34 -16.41 1.87
CA THR A 241 -14.99 -16.80 1.44
C THR A 241 -13.87 -16.08 2.19
N ALA A 242 -14.16 -14.93 2.79
CA ALA A 242 -13.17 -14.10 3.44
C ALA A 242 -12.58 -14.81 4.66
N GLN A 243 -11.26 -14.74 4.78
CA GLN A 243 -10.57 -15.24 5.96
C GLN A 243 -10.58 -14.18 7.07
N ILE A 244 -10.75 -14.63 8.30
CA ILE A 244 -10.63 -13.82 9.53
C ILE A 244 -9.25 -13.15 9.53
N PRO A 245 -9.13 -11.90 9.98
CA PRO A 245 -7.88 -11.15 9.85
C PRO A 245 -6.79 -11.81 10.69
N PHE A 246 -5.56 -11.69 10.17
CA PHE A 246 -4.29 -12.06 10.77
C PHE A 246 -4.10 -11.40 12.14
N PRO A 247 -3.18 -11.88 13.00
CA PRO A 247 -2.98 -11.30 14.31
C PRO A 247 -2.61 -9.81 14.18
N GLU A 248 -3.47 -8.93 14.71
CA GLU A 248 -3.29 -7.48 14.74
C GLU A 248 -1.93 -7.05 15.29
N GLU A 249 -1.27 -7.91 16.06
CA GLU A 249 0.04 -7.72 16.68
C GLU A 249 1.15 -7.41 15.66
N GLU A 250 1.02 -7.82 14.40
CA GLU A 250 2.02 -7.56 13.35
C GLU A 250 1.82 -6.23 12.60
N ILE A 251 0.66 -5.57 12.76
CA ILE A 251 0.29 -4.37 12.01
C ILE A 251 0.60 -3.12 12.85
N HIS A 252 1.23 -2.10 12.24
CA HIS A 252 1.52 -0.83 12.89
C HIS A 252 0.20 -0.17 13.35
N PRO A 253 -0.04 0.03 14.66
CA PRO A 253 -1.31 0.49 15.19
C PRO A 253 -1.62 1.93 14.80
N CYS A 254 -2.90 2.25 14.57
CA CYS A 254 -3.32 3.60 14.27
C CYS A 254 -3.11 4.55 15.47
N PRO A 255 -2.45 5.70 15.28
CA PRO A 255 -2.44 6.77 16.25
C PRO A 255 -3.86 7.21 16.68
N PRO A 256 -4.11 7.51 17.97
CA PRO A 256 -5.45 7.89 18.44
C PRO A 256 -5.96 9.24 17.92
N SER A 257 -5.07 10.11 17.46
CA SER A 257 -5.40 11.49 17.07
C SER A 257 -4.69 11.93 15.79
N LEU A 258 -5.31 12.87 15.07
CA LEU A 258 -4.76 13.46 13.86
C LEU A 258 -3.40 14.15 14.10
N SER A 259 -3.16 14.67 15.31
CA SER A 259 -1.85 15.23 15.68
C SER A 259 -0.75 14.19 15.79
N GLN A 260 -1.07 12.98 16.27
CA GLN A 260 -0.08 11.92 16.45
C GLN A 260 0.28 11.28 15.11
N ILE A 261 -0.71 11.00 14.24
CA ILE A 261 -0.46 10.45 12.90
C ILE A 261 0.36 11.39 12.01
N THR A 262 0.24 12.71 12.18
CA THR A 262 1.07 13.66 11.42
C THR A 262 2.55 13.64 11.82
N LEU A 263 2.86 13.08 13.00
CA LEU A 263 4.23 12.89 13.48
C LEU A 263 4.72 11.46 13.25
N ASP A 264 3.84 10.54 12.84
CA ASP A 264 4.16 9.13 12.64
C ASP A 264 4.59 8.88 11.21
N ASN A 265 5.87 8.58 11.02
CA ASN A 265 6.46 8.45 9.71
C ASN A 265 6.07 7.15 9.00
N ASN A 266 5.46 6.16 9.66
CA ASN A 266 5.06 4.90 9.04
C ASN A 266 3.82 5.02 8.16
N PHE A 267 3.09 6.12 8.26
CA PHE A 267 1.85 6.32 7.53
C PHE A 267 1.98 7.47 6.52
N ASP A 268 1.27 7.34 5.40
CA ASP A 268 1.10 8.41 4.43
C ASP A 268 -0.33 8.88 4.40
N LYS A 269 -0.53 10.20 4.38
CA LYS A 269 -1.81 10.74 3.97
C LYS A 269 -2.15 10.20 2.58
N THR A 270 -3.28 9.51 2.48
CA THR A 270 -3.77 8.94 1.24
C THR A 270 -5.13 9.53 0.96
N ASP A 271 -5.45 9.72 -0.31
CA ASP A 271 -6.84 9.89 -0.70
C ASP A 271 -7.50 8.50 -0.68
N PHE A 272 -8.75 8.43 -0.23
CA PHE A 272 -9.61 7.31 -0.61
C PHE A 272 -9.76 7.41 -2.13
N HIS A 273 -9.75 6.29 -2.84
CA HIS A 273 -9.91 6.31 -4.29
C HIS A 273 -11.09 7.23 -4.67
N PRO A 274 -10.91 8.24 -5.54
CA PRO A 274 -11.86 9.36 -5.71
C PRO A 274 -13.31 8.96 -6.00
N GLN A 275 -13.51 7.77 -6.57
CA GLN A 275 -14.81 7.24 -6.93
C GLN A 275 -15.57 6.57 -5.77
N ALA A 276 -14.87 6.11 -4.73
CA ALA A 276 -15.51 5.60 -3.52
C ALA A 276 -16.02 6.75 -2.62
N LEU A 277 -15.35 7.92 -2.67
CA LEU A 277 -15.82 9.15 -2.02
C LEU A 277 -17.15 9.67 -2.61
N GLN A 278 -17.39 9.44 -3.91
CA GLN A 278 -18.58 9.92 -4.61
C GLN A 278 -19.84 9.07 -4.33
N LEU A 279 -19.64 7.82 -3.88
CA LEU A 279 -20.71 6.89 -3.51
C LEU A 279 -20.95 6.84 -2.00
N ALA A 280 -20.01 7.32 -1.20
CA ALA A 280 -20.14 7.42 0.24
C ALA A 280 -21.08 8.57 0.64
N LYS A 281 -22.33 8.25 0.98
CA LYS A 281 -23.23 9.20 1.62
C LYS A 281 -22.75 9.51 3.05
N GLY A 282 -22.40 10.77 3.31
CA GLY A 282 -22.54 11.45 4.61
C GLY A 282 -21.43 11.30 5.67
N SER A 283 -20.69 10.17 5.74
CA SER A 283 -19.69 9.98 6.82
C SER A 283 -18.23 10.28 6.42
N LEU A 284 -17.94 10.41 5.12
CA LEU A 284 -16.57 10.63 4.61
C LEU A 284 -16.26 12.08 4.25
N ASP A 285 -17.26 12.98 4.25
CA ASP A 285 -17.09 14.38 3.81
C ASP A 285 -16.10 15.19 4.65
N ASN A 286 -15.88 14.78 5.91
CA ASN A 286 -14.94 15.42 6.85
C ASN A 286 -13.82 14.49 7.31
N ALA A 287 -13.59 13.35 6.66
CA ALA A 287 -12.55 12.40 7.05
C ALA A 287 -11.24 12.62 6.26
N VAL A 288 -10.11 12.38 6.90
CA VAL A 288 -8.78 12.27 6.27
C VAL A 288 -8.20 10.90 6.52
N LEU A 289 -7.61 10.29 5.49
CA LEU A 289 -7.11 8.93 5.57
C LEU A 289 -5.59 8.89 5.55
N TYR A 290 -5.06 7.92 6.28
CA TYR A 290 -3.65 7.62 6.35
C TYR A 290 -3.45 6.12 6.14
N TYR A 291 -2.55 5.76 5.23
CA TYR A 291 -2.28 4.38 4.87
C TYR A 291 -0.89 3.98 5.35
N GLU A 292 -0.77 2.79 5.93
CA GLU A 292 0.48 2.21 6.40
C GLU A 292 1.43 1.90 5.23
N LYS A 293 2.63 2.49 5.23
CA LYS A 293 3.59 2.38 4.12
C LYS A 293 4.41 1.10 4.12
N VAL A 294 4.51 0.44 5.26
CA VAL A 294 5.32 -0.77 5.44
C VAL A 294 4.35 -1.93 5.58
N PRO A 295 4.19 -2.75 4.53
CA PRO A 295 3.47 -4.00 4.68
C PRO A 295 4.15 -4.89 5.71
N THR A 296 3.38 -5.66 6.45
CA THR A 296 3.90 -6.77 7.25
C THR A 296 4.61 -7.80 6.35
N LYS A 297 5.38 -8.73 6.93
CA LYS A 297 5.95 -9.87 6.18
C LYS A 297 4.88 -10.70 5.45
N GLY A 298 3.68 -10.82 6.02
CA GLY A 298 2.53 -11.47 5.37
C GLY A 298 1.90 -10.63 4.24
N GLY A 299 2.36 -9.38 4.08
CA GLY A 299 1.88 -8.46 3.07
C GLY A 299 0.64 -7.66 3.47
N HIS A 300 0.20 -7.76 4.72
CA HIS A 300 -0.92 -6.99 5.28
C HIS A 300 -0.55 -5.53 5.51
N ALA A 301 -1.54 -4.65 5.59
CA ALA A 301 -1.40 -3.25 5.98
C ALA A 301 -2.72 -2.74 6.57
N GLN A 302 -2.79 -1.48 6.98
CA GLN A 302 -4.04 -0.84 7.38
C GLN A 302 -4.23 0.60 6.88
N THR A 303 -5.49 1.03 6.87
CA THR A 303 -5.86 2.44 6.71
C THR A 303 -6.43 2.98 8.01
N CYS A 304 -5.88 4.09 8.50
CA CYS A 304 -6.43 4.89 9.59
C CYS A 304 -7.27 6.03 9.03
N ALA A 305 -8.39 6.35 9.69
CA ALA A 305 -9.28 7.44 9.29
C ALA A 305 -9.45 8.43 10.44
N TYR A 306 -9.40 9.72 10.17
CA TYR A 306 -9.53 10.75 11.21
C TYR A 306 -10.57 11.78 10.81
N ASP A 307 -11.38 12.21 11.77
CA ASP A 307 -12.28 13.32 11.58
C ASP A 307 -11.49 14.63 11.60
N THR A 308 -11.64 15.45 10.58
CA THR A 308 -10.88 16.70 10.44
C THR A 308 -11.32 17.80 11.41
N SER A 309 -12.52 17.69 11.99
CA SER A 309 -13.07 18.66 12.94
C SER A 309 -12.70 18.33 14.39
N THR A 310 -12.94 17.09 14.82
CA THR A 310 -12.65 16.60 16.17
C THR A 310 -11.21 16.13 16.32
N LYS A 311 -10.53 15.79 15.21
CA LYS A 311 -9.17 15.21 15.16
C LYS A 311 -9.07 13.80 15.73
N ASN A 312 -10.21 13.13 15.91
CA ASN A 312 -10.27 11.80 16.50
C ASN A 312 -10.10 10.71 15.44
N LEU A 313 -9.45 9.61 15.82
CA LEU A 313 -9.48 8.37 15.05
C LEU A 313 -10.93 7.86 14.95
N LEU A 314 -11.41 7.71 13.72
CA LEU A 314 -12.74 7.22 13.37
C LEU A 314 -12.73 5.69 13.28
N GLN A 315 -13.67 5.06 13.97
CA GLN A 315 -13.95 3.63 13.80
C GLN A 315 -14.97 3.41 12.69
N GLN A 316 -14.98 2.21 12.13
CA GLN A 316 -15.83 1.82 10.99
C GLN A 316 -15.65 2.76 9.78
N VAL A 317 -14.44 3.27 9.60
CA VAL A 317 -14.02 4.04 8.40
C VAL A 317 -12.67 3.54 7.90
N GLY A 318 -11.67 3.47 8.78
CA GLY A 318 -10.40 2.77 8.54
C GLY A 318 -10.53 1.27 8.79
N PHE A 319 -9.69 0.46 8.15
CA PHE A 319 -9.68 -1.00 8.34
C PHE A 319 -8.35 -1.61 7.90
N ILE A 320 -8.12 -2.83 8.40
CA ILE A 320 -7.02 -3.70 8.00
C ILE A 320 -7.23 -4.21 6.58
N HIS A 321 -6.15 -4.35 5.82
CA HIS A 321 -6.12 -4.95 4.49
C HIS A 321 -5.41 -6.29 4.54
N GLU A 322 -5.98 -7.28 3.88
CA GLU A 322 -5.36 -8.58 3.64
C GLU A 322 -4.12 -8.43 2.76
N VAL A 323 -4.19 -7.60 1.72
CA VAL A 323 -3.06 -7.34 0.84
C VAL A 323 -2.78 -5.86 0.81
N SER A 324 -1.52 -5.48 1.05
CA SER A 324 -1.10 -4.09 0.96
C SER A 324 -1.14 -3.61 -0.50
N LYS A 325 -1.60 -2.37 -0.70
CA LYS A 325 -1.61 -1.70 -2.01
C LYS A 325 -0.21 -1.53 -2.59
N TYR A 326 0.83 -1.59 -1.76
CA TYR A 326 2.23 -1.55 -2.18
C TYR A 326 2.73 -2.94 -2.63
N ASN A 327 2.17 -4.03 -2.11
CA ASN A 327 2.44 -5.37 -2.61
C ASN A 327 1.70 -5.62 -3.93
N SER A 328 0.39 -5.39 -3.92
CA SER A 328 -0.46 -5.49 -5.11
C SER A 328 -1.67 -4.59 -4.97
N TYR A 329 -1.72 -3.55 -5.80
CA TYR A 329 -2.86 -2.62 -5.82
C TYR A 329 -4.17 -3.31 -6.21
N VAL A 330 -4.09 -4.27 -7.14
CA VAL A 330 -5.27 -4.98 -7.65
C VAL A 330 -5.82 -5.95 -6.61
N ASP A 331 -4.95 -6.71 -5.96
CA ASP A 331 -5.37 -7.68 -4.94
C ASP A 331 -5.87 -6.95 -3.69
N ASN A 332 -5.23 -5.86 -3.26
CA ASN A 332 -5.75 -4.98 -2.21
C ASN A 332 -7.18 -4.52 -2.51
N TYR A 333 -7.43 -4.08 -3.74
CA TYR A 333 -8.74 -3.62 -4.10
C TYR A 333 -9.79 -4.73 -4.07
N LEU A 334 -9.48 -5.90 -4.63
CA LEU A 334 -10.44 -7.01 -4.66
C LEU A 334 -10.69 -7.64 -3.29
N ALA A 335 -9.64 -7.78 -2.49
CA ALA A 335 -9.71 -8.42 -1.19
C ALA A 335 -10.46 -7.57 -0.17
N ASP A 336 -10.28 -6.24 -0.21
CA ASP A 336 -10.71 -5.36 0.87
C ASP A 336 -11.53 -4.14 0.41
N MET A 337 -11.07 -3.39 -0.62
CA MET A 337 -11.76 -2.14 -1.03
C MET A 337 -13.12 -2.39 -1.70
N TRP A 338 -13.19 -3.33 -2.62
CA TRP A 338 -14.41 -3.69 -3.33
C TRP A 338 -15.46 -4.28 -2.37
N PRO A 339 -15.10 -5.25 -1.50
CA PRO A 339 -15.99 -5.75 -0.46
C PRO A 339 -16.51 -4.65 0.46
N HIS A 340 -15.65 -3.75 0.94
CA HIS A 340 -16.08 -2.59 1.73
C HIS A 340 -17.13 -1.75 0.99
N MET A 341 -16.89 -1.45 -0.30
CA MET A 341 -17.83 -0.67 -1.11
C MET A 341 -19.19 -1.38 -1.27
N VAL A 342 -19.21 -2.67 -1.60
CA VAL A 342 -20.47 -3.39 -1.78
C VAL A 342 -21.20 -3.62 -0.45
N CYS A 343 -20.48 -3.92 0.63
CA CYS A 343 -21.05 -4.18 1.95
C CYS A 343 -21.52 -2.91 2.66
N CYS A 344 -20.70 -1.85 2.68
CA CYS A 344 -20.96 -0.65 3.49
C CYS A 344 -21.58 0.52 2.74
N MET A 345 -21.32 0.67 1.42
CA MET A 345 -21.77 1.85 0.68
C MET A 345 -22.98 1.55 -0.23
N GLN A 346 -22.99 0.38 -0.88
CA GLN A 346 -23.98 0.08 -1.92
C GLN A 346 -25.13 -0.83 -1.47
N SER A 347 -24.91 -1.74 -0.51
CA SER A 347 -25.96 -2.65 -0.03
C SER A 347 -27.13 -1.94 0.66
N ASN A 348 -26.89 -0.73 1.18
CA ASN A 348 -27.78 -0.02 2.09
C ASN A 348 -28.23 -0.90 3.28
N ASN A 349 -27.36 -1.83 3.70
CA ASN A 349 -27.60 -2.80 4.77
C ASN A 349 -26.47 -2.70 5.79
N GLU A 350 -26.79 -2.14 6.96
CA GLU A 350 -25.80 -1.92 8.00
C GLU A 350 -25.31 -3.22 8.67
N ASP A 351 -26.13 -4.29 8.69
CA ASP A 351 -25.69 -5.60 9.22
C ASP A 351 -24.53 -6.17 8.40
N LEU A 352 -24.61 -6.00 7.07
CA LEU A 352 -23.54 -6.43 6.17
C LEU A 352 -22.27 -5.59 6.31
N CYS A 353 -22.42 -4.29 6.59
CA CYS A 353 -21.28 -3.44 6.88
C CYS A 353 -20.61 -3.80 8.21
N ASP A 354 -21.41 -4.07 9.25
CA ASP A 354 -20.89 -4.50 10.54
C ASP A 354 -20.17 -5.86 10.39
N ALA A 355 -20.74 -6.82 9.64
CA ALA A 355 -20.10 -8.10 9.34
C ALA A 355 -18.78 -7.94 8.56
N PHE A 356 -18.66 -6.94 7.67
CA PHE A 356 -17.38 -6.60 7.04
C PHE A 356 -16.35 -6.19 8.10
N TYR A 357 -16.70 -5.29 9.02
CA TYR A 357 -15.78 -4.83 10.06
C TYR A 357 -15.48 -5.89 11.14
N GLU A 358 -16.28 -6.95 11.27
CA GLU A 358 -15.91 -8.13 12.08
C GLU A 358 -14.74 -8.90 11.45
N ILE A 359 -14.63 -8.90 10.11
CA ILE A 359 -13.57 -9.58 9.34
C ILE A 359 -12.40 -8.63 9.01
N ARG A 360 -12.64 -7.33 8.90
CA ARG A 360 -11.65 -6.29 8.65
C ARG A 360 -11.84 -5.16 9.66
N PRO A 361 -11.48 -5.37 10.94
CA PRO A 361 -11.74 -4.42 11.99
C PRO A 361 -10.98 -3.12 11.79
N SER A 362 -11.58 -2.04 12.28
CA SER A 362 -10.88 -0.78 12.49
C SER A 362 -9.94 -0.90 13.68
N ASP A 363 -8.78 -0.25 13.59
CA ASP A 363 -7.91 -0.12 14.74
C ASP A 363 -8.50 0.89 15.73
N THR A 364 -8.54 0.49 17.00
CA THR A 364 -9.09 1.30 18.09
C THR A 364 -8.11 2.34 18.63
N GLY A 365 -6.84 2.27 18.23
CA GLY A 365 -5.73 3.08 18.69
C GLY A 365 -5.16 2.71 20.06
N HIS A 366 -5.73 1.74 20.76
CA HIS A 366 -5.26 1.33 22.11
C HIS A 366 -3.91 0.63 22.09
N ARG A 367 -3.55 -0.02 20.97
CA ARG A 367 -2.24 -0.63 20.77
C ARG A 367 -1.16 0.41 20.46
N TYR A 368 -1.55 1.64 20.13
CA TYR A 368 -0.61 2.70 19.81
C TYR A 368 0.10 3.21 21.06
N ILE A 369 1.39 2.89 21.16
CA ILE A 369 2.28 3.46 22.16
C ILE A 369 2.94 4.66 21.48
N GLY A 370 2.30 5.82 21.61
CA GLY A 370 2.62 6.99 20.81
C GLY A 370 3.68 7.93 21.37
N PRO A 371 4.15 8.87 20.52
CA PRO A 371 4.65 8.65 19.16
C PRO A 371 6.05 8.04 19.16
N GLU A 372 6.54 7.73 17.97
CA GLU A 372 7.91 7.25 17.78
C GLU A 372 8.92 8.27 18.30
N LYS A 373 9.99 7.79 18.96
CA LYS A 373 11.05 8.67 19.45
C LYS A 373 11.93 9.12 18.30
N PRO A 374 11.98 10.42 17.98
CA PRO A 374 12.87 10.89 16.93
C PRO A 374 14.33 10.82 17.40
N PHE A 375 15.24 10.72 16.44
CA PHE A 375 16.68 10.87 16.63
C PHE A 375 17.25 11.57 15.41
N THR A 376 18.38 12.25 15.57
CA THR A 376 19.02 12.95 14.44
C THR A 376 20.54 13.03 14.56
N GLY A 377 21.19 12.99 13.41
CA GLY A 377 22.61 13.20 13.19
C GLY A 377 22.78 14.14 12.00
N ASN A 378 23.06 15.43 12.24
CA ASN A 378 23.06 16.47 11.21
C ASN A 378 24.33 17.34 11.26
N GLY A 379 24.75 17.89 10.12
CA GLY A 379 25.95 18.73 10.07
C GLY A 379 27.21 17.94 10.37
N ASP A 380 28.09 18.47 11.23
CA ASP A 380 29.42 17.94 11.49
C ASP A 380 29.57 17.00 12.71
N PRO A 381 28.96 15.83 12.63
CA PRO A 381 27.57 15.62 12.98
C PRO A 381 27.28 15.94 14.45
N HIS A 382 26.26 16.78 14.64
CA HIS A 382 25.55 16.97 15.90
C HIS A 382 24.55 15.83 16.09
N PHE A 383 24.52 15.21 17.27
CA PHE A 383 23.64 14.09 17.60
C PHE A 383 22.57 14.49 18.59
N VAL A 384 21.35 14.03 18.35
CA VAL A 384 20.26 13.98 19.33
C VAL A 384 19.78 12.53 19.44
N THR A 385 19.87 11.96 20.64
CA THR A 385 19.47 10.57 20.94
C THR A 385 17.95 10.42 21.01
N PHE A 386 17.46 9.17 21.14
CA PHE A 386 16.03 8.90 21.28
C PHE A 386 15.39 9.57 22.52
N GLU A 387 16.17 9.78 23.59
CA GLU A 387 15.78 10.43 24.84
C GLU A 387 16.25 11.90 24.92
N SER A 388 16.56 12.51 23.77
CA SER A 388 16.89 13.93 23.61
C SER A 388 18.24 14.38 24.22
N VAL A 389 19.17 13.46 24.45
CA VAL A 389 20.55 13.83 24.83
C VAL A 389 21.28 14.37 23.61
N LYS A 390 21.86 15.55 23.77
CA LYS A 390 22.55 16.30 22.70
C LYS A 390 24.05 16.24 22.88
N PHE A 391 24.79 15.77 21.88
CA PHE A 391 26.25 15.73 21.91
C PHE A 391 26.88 15.82 20.52
N ASP A 392 28.18 16.10 20.46
CA ASP A 392 28.94 16.14 19.21
C ASP A 392 29.91 14.96 19.11
N PHE A 393 29.96 14.35 17.92
CA PHE A 393 30.92 13.29 17.65
C PHE A 393 31.36 13.28 16.18
N MET A 394 32.61 13.67 15.94
CA MET A 394 33.26 13.58 14.63
C MET A 394 34.17 12.37 14.55
N GLY A 395 33.83 11.38 13.73
CA GLY A 395 34.64 10.19 13.48
C GLY A 395 35.11 10.07 12.03
N TRP A 396 36.13 9.25 11.78
CA TRP A 396 36.48 8.79 10.44
C TRP A 396 36.46 7.26 10.41
N GLY A 397 35.36 6.72 9.88
CA GLY A 397 35.08 5.29 9.93
C GLY A 397 33.61 4.96 9.68
N GLU A 398 33.28 3.72 9.95
CA GLU A 398 31.92 3.20 9.95
C GLU A 398 31.50 2.90 11.39
N PHE A 399 30.32 3.36 11.78
CA PHE A 399 29.86 3.34 13.17
C PHE A 399 28.45 2.78 13.26
N TRP A 400 28.19 2.03 14.33
CA TRP A 400 26.85 1.64 14.73
C TRP A 400 26.07 2.86 15.22
N LEU A 401 25.10 3.32 14.42
CA LEU A 401 24.15 4.34 14.84
C LEU A 401 23.07 3.73 15.73
N ILE A 402 22.56 2.57 15.31
CA ILE A 402 21.62 1.73 16.07
C ILE A 402 22.03 0.28 15.85
N ARG A 403 22.31 -0.45 16.92
CA ARG A 403 22.54 -1.90 16.91
C ARG A 403 21.35 -2.57 17.60
N GLY A 404 20.76 -3.54 16.93
CA GLY A 404 19.69 -4.36 17.52
C GLY A 404 20.23 -5.36 18.56
N PRO A 405 19.34 -6.06 19.28
CA PRO A 405 19.73 -7.15 20.18
C PRO A 405 20.48 -8.29 19.47
N ASP A 406 20.08 -8.58 18.22
CA ASP A 406 20.84 -9.41 17.27
C ASP A 406 21.23 -8.55 16.06
N ASP A 407 22.53 -8.33 15.87
CA ASP A 407 23.07 -7.51 14.77
C ASP A 407 23.00 -8.20 13.40
N LYS A 408 22.65 -9.49 13.39
CA LYS A 408 22.30 -10.22 12.17
C LYS A 408 20.87 -9.99 11.73
N GLU A 409 19.99 -9.57 12.63
CA GLU A 409 18.59 -9.27 12.31
C GLU A 409 18.37 -7.77 12.07
N PHE A 410 18.97 -6.89 12.87
CA PHE A 410 18.74 -5.46 12.73
C PHE A 410 20.00 -4.61 12.97
N GLY A 411 20.16 -3.57 12.15
CA GLY A 411 21.26 -2.62 12.30
C GLY A 411 21.17 -1.38 11.44
N VAL A 412 21.61 -0.24 11.98
CA VAL A 412 21.80 1.03 11.26
C VAL A 412 23.24 1.48 11.48
N GLN A 413 23.96 1.70 10.38
CA GLN A 413 25.35 2.16 10.38
C GLN A 413 25.51 3.44 9.58
N GLY A 414 26.44 4.30 10.02
CA GLY A 414 26.81 5.52 9.35
C GLY A 414 28.30 5.54 9.04
N ARG A 415 28.64 5.87 7.80
CA ARG A 415 30.02 6.12 7.36
C ARG A 415 30.29 7.62 7.45
N MET A 416 31.31 7.99 8.22
CA MET A 416 31.75 9.37 8.40
C MET A 416 33.16 9.56 7.85
N SER A 417 33.37 10.67 7.15
CA SER A 417 34.72 11.11 6.76
C SER A 417 34.76 12.62 6.54
N PRO A 418 35.95 13.24 6.59
CA PRO A 418 36.13 14.61 6.10
C PRO A 418 35.74 14.78 4.63
N VAL A 419 35.43 16.02 4.22
CA VAL A 419 35.21 16.34 2.79
C VAL A 419 36.56 16.38 2.09
N ASN A 420 37.53 17.08 2.69
CA ASN A 420 38.89 17.20 2.17
C ASN A 420 39.93 16.62 3.13
N LYS A 421 41.05 16.15 2.57
CA LYS A 421 42.18 15.67 3.39
C LYS A 421 42.76 16.80 4.23
N GLY A 422 42.93 16.55 5.52
CA GLY A 422 43.54 17.50 6.47
C GLY A 422 42.52 18.35 7.25
N GLU A 423 41.24 18.27 6.90
CA GLU A 423 40.16 18.83 7.72
C GLU A 423 40.04 18.07 9.04
N LYS A 424 39.60 18.78 10.09
CA LYS A 424 39.33 18.23 11.43
C LYS A 424 37.83 17.99 11.68
N VAL A 425 37.05 18.12 10.62
CA VAL A 425 35.60 18.06 10.63
C VAL A 425 35.20 16.90 9.72
N SER A 426 34.25 16.08 10.15
CA SER A 426 33.78 14.90 9.42
C SER A 426 32.27 14.97 9.24
N TYR A 427 31.77 14.35 8.18
CA TYR A 427 30.34 14.33 7.88
C TYR A 427 29.90 12.93 7.46
N PHE A 428 28.59 12.64 7.58
CA PHE A 428 28.04 11.42 7.00
C PHE A 428 28.18 11.42 5.47
N LYS A 429 28.63 10.28 4.93
CA LYS A 429 28.80 10.03 3.48
C LYS A 429 27.94 8.88 2.98
N ALA A 430 27.60 7.95 3.86
CA ALA A 430 26.75 6.82 3.55
C ALA A 430 26.03 6.32 4.81
N ILE A 431 24.83 5.79 4.62
CA ILE A 431 24.01 5.14 5.64
C ILE A 431 23.68 3.74 5.13
N ALA A 432 23.86 2.74 5.97
CA ALA A 432 23.49 1.36 5.68
C ALA A 432 22.55 0.83 6.77
N VAL A 433 21.53 0.10 6.35
CA VAL A 433 20.43 -0.38 7.17
C VAL A 433 20.22 -1.87 6.88
N ARG A 434 19.97 -2.66 7.92
CA ARG A 434 19.52 -4.05 7.84
C ARG A 434 18.24 -4.22 8.64
N ASP A 435 17.25 -4.89 8.05
CA ASP A 435 16.11 -5.45 8.76
C ASP A 435 15.81 -6.86 8.20
N GLY A 436 15.96 -7.87 9.05
CA GLY A 436 15.95 -9.28 8.67
C GLY A 436 17.06 -9.62 7.66
N SER A 437 16.66 -10.26 6.55
CA SER A 437 17.57 -10.61 5.45
C SER A 437 17.87 -9.45 4.49
N ASN A 438 17.18 -8.32 4.64
CA ASN A 438 17.21 -7.24 3.67
C ASN A 438 18.15 -6.13 4.13
N THR A 439 18.97 -5.62 3.20
CA THR A 439 19.88 -4.50 3.43
C THR A 439 19.67 -3.39 2.43
N VAL A 440 19.74 -2.16 2.92
CA VAL A 440 19.66 -0.93 2.15
C VAL A 440 20.88 -0.09 2.45
N GLN A 441 21.59 0.37 1.43
CA GLN A 441 22.64 1.36 1.56
C GLN A 441 22.30 2.57 0.72
N VAL A 442 22.39 3.75 1.33
CA VAL A 442 22.25 5.04 0.66
C VAL A 442 23.57 5.79 0.84
N GLN A 443 24.22 6.15 -0.26
CA GLN A 443 25.47 6.91 -0.22
C GLN A 443 25.49 8.06 -1.21
N LEU A 444 26.41 9.01 -0.99
CA LEU A 444 26.66 10.08 -1.95
C LEU A 444 27.68 9.67 -2.99
N LYS A 445 27.34 9.89 -4.26
CA LYS A 445 28.25 9.81 -5.40
C LYS A 445 28.06 11.03 -6.28
N GLU A 446 29.10 11.84 -6.42
CA GLU A 446 29.08 13.08 -7.23
C GLU A 446 27.90 14.01 -6.90
N GLY A 447 27.51 14.07 -5.62
CA GLY A 447 26.41 14.89 -5.12
C GLY A 447 25.00 14.34 -5.34
N ASN A 448 24.87 13.11 -5.86
CA ASN A 448 23.61 12.40 -6.02
C ASN A 448 23.53 11.19 -5.09
N PHE A 449 22.31 10.72 -4.82
CA PHE A 449 22.12 9.44 -4.14
C PHE A 449 22.52 8.27 -5.04
N GLN A 450 23.26 7.34 -4.47
CA GLN A 450 23.47 6.01 -4.99
C GLN A 450 22.91 5.03 -3.95
N ILE A 451 22.02 4.13 -4.40
CA ILE A 451 21.28 3.22 -3.52
C ILE A 451 21.62 1.78 -3.87
N PHE A 452 21.87 0.96 -2.86
CA PHE A 452 22.06 -0.48 -3.01
C PHE A 452 21.00 -1.24 -2.22
N LEU A 453 20.42 -2.26 -2.83
CA LEU A 453 19.46 -3.19 -2.25
C LEU A 453 20.08 -4.59 -2.25
N ASN A 454 20.26 -5.18 -1.07
CA ASN A 454 20.93 -6.49 -0.91
C ASN A 454 22.28 -6.57 -1.65
N GLY A 455 23.00 -5.46 -1.66
CA GLY A 455 24.31 -5.30 -2.32
C GLY A 455 24.27 -5.08 -3.83
N ILE A 456 23.10 -5.01 -4.45
CA ILE A 456 22.94 -4.70 -5.86
C ILE A 456 22.60 -3.21 -6.01
N GLU A 457 23.34 -2.50 -6.85
CA GLU A 457 23.05 -1.10 -7.14
C GLU A 457 21.69 -0.96 -7.82
N PHE A 458 20.84 -0.12 -7.24
CA PHE A 458 19.56 0.25 -7.79
C PHE A 458 19.69 1.61 -8.50
N GLU A 459 19.45 1.63 -9.81
CA GLU A 459 19.44 2.87 -10.58
C GLU A 459 18.23 3.70 -10.20
N VAL A 460 18.45 4.79 -9.45
CA VAL A 460 17.40 5.70 -9.00
C VAL A 460 16.86 6.49 -10.18
N PRO A 461 15.61 6.27 -10.61
CA PRO A 461 15.00 7.06 -11.66
C PRO A 461 14.77 8.51 -11.19
N PRO A 462 14.82 9.51 -12.08
CA PRO A 462 14.44 10.87 -11.73
C PRO A 462 12.98 10.98 -11.26
N GLY A 463 12.79 11.69 -10.14
CA GLY A 463 11.47 12.03 -9.58
C GLY A 463 11.08 11.21 -8.34
N PRO A 464 9.94 11.53 -7.70
CA PRO A 464 9.51 10.86 -6.48
C PRO A 464 9.06 9.41 -6.76
N MET A 465 9.59 8.46 -5.99
CA MET A 465 9.23 7.04 -6.10
C MET A 465 9.11 6.38 -4.73
N THR A 466 8.34 5.29 -4.66
CA THR A 466 8.32 4.38 -3.50
C THR A 466 8.57 2.96 -3.97
N LEU A 467 9.52 2.29 -3.34
CA LEU A 467 9.92 0.92 -3.61
C LEU A 467 9.54 0.04 -2.41
N PRO A 468 8.51 -0.80 -2.53
CA PRO A 468 8.27 -1.87 -1.57
C PRO A 468 9.25 -3.01 -1.82
N PHE A 469 9.87 -3.50 -0.75
CA PHE A 469 10.84 -4.58 -0.78
C PHE A 469 10.78 -5.37 0.52
N ASP A 470 10.02 -6.47 0.54
CA ASP A 470 10.00 -7.49 1.60
C ASP A 470 10.20 -6.95 3.04
N GLY A 471 9.19 -6.24 3.57
CA GLY A 471 9.22 -5.62 4.90
C GLY A 471 10.01 -4.30 4.99
N ILE A 472 10.53 -3.80 3.88
CA ILE A 472 11.18 -2.48 3.77
C ILE A 472 10.43 -1.64 2.73
N SER A 473 10.25 -0.35 3.01
CA SER A 473 9.70 0.64 2.08
C SER A 473 10.67 1.80 1.93
N ILE A 474 11.12 2.08 0.70
CA ILE A 474 12.04 3.18 0.41
C ILE A 474 11.31 4.20 -0.45
N THR A 475 11.07 5.39 0.10
CA THR A 475 10.54 6.54 -0.63
C THR A 475 11.66 7.53 -0.92
N ILE A 476 11.93 7.78 -2.19
CA ILE A 476 12.89 8.81 -2.62
C ILE A 476 12.07 10.00 -3.11
N LYS A 477 12.31 11.19 -2.56
CA LYS A 477 11.64 12.43 -2.98
C LYS A 477 12.62 13.60 -2.87
N ASN A 478 12.85 14.30 -3.98
CA ASN A 478 13.77 15.43 -4.05
C ASN A 478 15.18 15.06 -3.52
N THR A 479 15.62 15.71 -2.45
CA THR A 479 16.91 15.48 -1.76
C THR A 479 16.80 14.48 -0.62
N HIS A 480 15.67 13.77 -0.46
CA HIS A 480 15.43 12.88 0.67
C HIS A 480 15.23 11.43 0.23
N ALA A 481 15.83 10.50 0.96
CA ALA A 481 15.57 9.07 0.89
C ALA A 481 15.03 8.60 2.26
N HIS A 482 13.77 8.19 2.31
CA HIS A 482 13.09 7.72 3.51
C HIS A 482 12.94 6.20 3.47
N ILE A 483 13.64 5.53 4.38
CA ILE A 483 13.61 4.09 4.59
C ILE A 483 12.70 3.82 5.79
N ARG A 484 11.76 2.90 5.63
CA ARG A 484 10.86 2.44 6.70
C ARG A 484 10.95 0.94 6.81
N LEU A 485 10.96 0.46 8.04
CA LEU A 485 11.33 -0.90 8.38
C LEU A 485 10.21 -1.58 9.16
N GLN A 486 10.05 -2.89 9.00
CA GLN A 486 9.05 -3.68 9.71
C GLN A 486 9.25 -3.64 11.23
N THR A 487 10.49 -3.48 11.68
CA THR A 487 10.83 -3.25 13.09
C THR A 487 10.18 -1.98 13.68
N GLY A 488 9.61 -1.09 12.86
CA GLY A 488 9.08 0.20 13.27
C GLY A 488 10.14 1.27 13.46
N PHE A 489 11.32 1.09 12.86
CA PHE A 489 12.26 2.18 12.71
C PHE A 489 12.08 2.85 11.36
N THR A 490 12.16 4.18 11.35
CA THR A 490 12.26 4.97 10.12
C THR A 490 13.60 5.69 10.08
N ILE A 491 14.22 5.72 8.92
CA ILE A 491 15.52 6.36 8.66
C ILE A 491 15.37 7.20 7.42
N SER A 492 15.58 8.49 7.57
CA SER A 492 15.53 9.45 6.49
C SER A 492 16.90 10.07 6.31
N VAL A 493 17.35 10.04 5.07
CA VAL A 493 18.67 10.53 4.66
C VAL A 493 18.43 11.74 3.78
N GLU A 494 18.96 12.89 4.17
CA GLU A 494 18.90 14.13 3.40
C GLU A 494 20.25 14.37 2.70
N ASN A 495 20.20 14.66 1.41
CA ASN A 495 21.35 15.04 0.60
C ASN A 495 21.59 16.54 0.67
N CYS A 496 22.66 16.94 1.36
CA CYS A 496 23.15 18.32 1.45
C CYS A 496 24.28 18.60 0.45
N VAL A 497 24.22 17.98 -0.74
CA VAL A 497 25.18 18.05 -1.86
C VAL A 497 26.52 17.38 -1.59
N SER A 498 27.18 17.70 -0.48
CA SER A 498 28.53 17.18 -0.16
C SER A 498 28.59 16.35 1.12
N TRP A 499 27.50 16.27 1.86
CA TRP A 499 27.31 15.37 3.00
C TRP A 499 25.83 14.98 3.15
N LEU A 500 25.59 14.06 4.06
CA LEU A 500 24.26 13.59 4.42
C LEU A 500 23.87 14.08 5.83
N ASN A 501 22.60 14.41 6.02
CA ASN A 501 21.98 14.40 7.35
C ASN A 501 21.18 13.13 7.51
N VAL A 502 21.03 12.68 8.75
CA VAL A 502 20.22 11.52 9.12
C VAL A 502 19.21 11.96 10.14
N PHE A 503 17.95 11.66 9.91
CA PHE A 503 16.90 11.78 10.91
C PHE A 503 16.06 10.52 10.88
N GLY A 504 15.48 10.16 12.00
CA GLY A 504 14.65 8.97 12.04
C GLY A 504 13.82 8.93 13.28
N SER A 505 13.08 7.84 13.42
CA SER A 505 12.25 7.61 14.59
C SER A 505 12.16 6.11 14.89
N GLY A 506 12.00 5.77 16.16
CA GLY A 506 11.82 4.39 16.60
C GLY A 506 10.48 4.17 17.28
N ALA A 507 9.75 3.14 16.86
CA ALA A 507 8.49 2.74 17.48
C ALA A 507 8.69 2.32 18.95
N GLN A 508 7.80 2.82 19.82
CA GLN A 508 7.92 2.66 21.27
C GLN A 508 7.86 1.21 21.77
N TRP A 509 7.29 0.27 21.01
CA TRP A 509 7.34 -1.15 21.37
C TRP A 509 8.76 -1.73 21.38
N ASN A 510 9.75 -1.01 20.84
CA ASN A 510 11.15 -1.40 20.91
C ASN A 510 11.81 -1.03 22.25
N LYS A 511 11.09 -0.32 23.14
CA LYS A 511 11.57 0.11 24.45
C LYS A 511 12.13 -1.07 25.24
N GLY A 512 13.38 -0.94 25.67
CA GLY A 512 14.06 -1.92 26.51
C GLY A 512 14.40 -3.24 25.81
N LYS A 513 14.18 -3.39 24.50
CA LYS A 513 14.50 -4.60 23.74
C LYS A 513 15.98 -4.72 23.35
N GLY A 514 16.84 -3.83 23.85
CA GLY A 514 18.30 -3.89 23.64
C GLY A 514 18.81 -3.12 22.43
N PHE A 515 18.01 -2.22 21.83
CA PHE A 515 18.49 -1.30 20.81
C PHE A 515 19.37 -0.21 21.43
N MET A 516 20.59 -0.05 20.90
CA MET A 516 21.57 0.92 21.40
C MET A 516 22.62 1.29 20.34
N GLY A 517 23.24 2.46 20.45
CA GLY A 517 24.32 2.88 19.55
C GLY A 517 24.70 4.34 19.77
N LEU A 518 25.18 5.02 18.72
CA LEU A 518 25.40 6.47 18.79
C LEU A 518 24.12 7.27 19.05
N PHE A 519 22.93 6.76 18.72
CA PHE A 519 21.66 7.41 19.05
C PHE A 519 21.14 7.11 20.46
N GLY A 520 21.97 6.59 21.35
CA GLY A 520 21.58 6.31 22.74
C GLY A 520 20.95 4.95 22.92
N LYS A 521 20.44 4.68 24.12
CA LYS A 521 19.81 3.40 24.45
C LYS A 521 18.30 3.61 24.45
N PHE A 522 17.59 2.78 23.69
CA PHE A 522 16.14 2.94 23.52
C PHE A 522 15.37 2.41 24.75
N ASP A 523 15.40 3.13 25.88
CA ASP A 523 14.85 2.66 27.17
C ASP A 523 14.14 3.72 28.05
N ASP A 524 13.98 4.95 27.57
CA ASP A 524 13.41 6.10 28.30
C ASP A 524 14.30 6.68 29.43
N ASP A 525 15.59 6.34 29.48
CA ASP A 525 16.52 6.90 30.48
C ASP A 525 17.67 7.71 29.82
N PRO A 526 17.55 9.06 29.74
CA PRO A 526 18.60 9.90 29.14
C PRO A 526 19.92 9.91 29.92
N GLN A 527 19.97 9.38 31.15
CA GLN A 527 21.20 9.35 31.93
C GLN A 527 22.18 8.28 31.45
N ASN A 528 21.69 7.31 30.68
CA ASN A 528 22.48 6.17 30.21
C ASN A 528 22.68 6.17 28.69
N ASP A 529 22.24 7.19 27.96
CA ASP A 529 22.35 7.23 26.50
C ASP A 529 23.79 7.19 25.99
N LEU A 530 24.71 7.85 26.69
CA LEU A 530 26.12 7.83 26.33
C LEU A 530 26.83 6.59 26.91
N THR A 531 26.20 5.43 26.76
CA THR A 531 26.79 4.12 27.13
C THR A 531 27.67 3.61 26.01
N SER A 532 28.93 3.38 26.32
CA SER A 532 29.90 2.80 25.41
C SER A 532 29.62 1.32 25.14
N ARG A 533 30.27 0.77 24.10
CA ARG A 533 30.12 -0.64 23.73
C ARG A 533 30.56 -1.63 24.82
N ASP A 534 31.46 -1.22 25.72
CA ASP A 534 31.91 -2.00 26.89
C ASP A 534 31.09 -1.73 28.17
N GLY A 535 30.02 -0.92 28.08
CA GLY A 535 29.08 -0.65 29.18
C GLY A 535 29.47 0.51 30.10
N PHE A 536 30.48 1.30 29.75
CA PHE A 536 30.85 2.50 30.49
C PHE A 536 29.93 3.66 30.11
N VAL A 537 29.30 4.29 31.11
CA VAL A 537 28.40 5.44 30.91
C VAL A 537 29.19 6.73 31.01
N VAL A 538 29.24 7.51 29.92
CA VAL A 538 29.77 8.87 29.94
C VAL A 538 28.70 9.82 30.51
N PRO A 539 29.03 10.69 31.48
CA PRO A 539 28.08 11.66 32.01
C PRO A 539 27.57 12.63 30.93
N SER A 540 26.25 12.78 30.82
CA SER A 540 25.57 13.71 29.90
C SER A 540 25.32 15.10 30.53
N THR A 541 26.01 15.44 31.62
CA THR A 541 25.88 16.74 32.30
C THR A 541 26.64 17.84 31.57
N GLN A 542 26.00 19.00 31.35
CA GLN A 542 26.64 20.14 30.70
C GLN A 542 27.61 20.90 31.63
N PRO A 543 28.72 21.47 31.10
CA PRO A 543 29.20 21.31 29.72
C PRO A 543 29.77 19.91 29.49
N MET A 544 29.40 19.29 28.36
CA MET A 544 29.91 17.95 28.02
C MET A 544 31.41 17.97 27.69
N ASP A 545 32.13 16.94 28.12
CA ASP A 545 33.54 16.72 27.75
C ASP A 545 33.62 15.96 26.41
N LEU A 546 33.83 16.71 25.33
CA LEU A 546 33.95 16.15 23.98
C LEU A 546 35.10 15.16 23.85
N SER A 547 36.19 15.33 24.61
CA SER A 547 37.31 14.37 24.58
C SER A 547 36.89 13.04 25.19
N LEU A 548 36.15 13.09 26.30
CA LEU A 548 35.60 11.90 26.94
C LEU A 548 34.57 11.21 26.03
N ILE A 549 33.63 11.97 25.46
CA ILE A 549 32.60 11.46 24.53
C ILE A 549 33.26 10.80 23.32
N HIS A 550 34.20 11.48 22.67
CA HIS A 550 34.87 10.94 21.49
C HIS A 550 35.62 9.64 21.79
N ASN A 551 36.46 9.63 22.84
CA ASN A 551 37.37 8.52 23.11
C ASN A 551 36.73 7.35 23.87
N ARG A 552 35.77 7.62 24.77
CA ARG A 552 35.19 6.61 25.66
C ARG A 552 33.79 6.18 25.27
N PHE A 553 33.10 6.92 24.39
CA PHE A 553 31.79 6.55 23.89
C PHE A 553 31.81 6.37 22.36
N GLY A 554 32.01 7.44 21.59
CA GLY A 554 31.81 7.44 20.14
C GLY A 554 32.71 6.46 19.37
N LEU A 555 34.02 6.48 19.63
CA LEU A 555 34.95 5.53 18.99
C LEU A 555 34.69 4.06 19.35
N THR A 556 34.00 3.78 20.47
CA THR A 556 33.67 2.39 20.87
C THR A 556 32.59 1.77 19.99
N TRP A 557 31.80 2.59 19.31
CA TRP A 557 30.76 2.18 18.37
C TRP A 557 31.26 1.99 16.94
N MET A 558 32.57 2.14 16.69
CA MET A 558 33.18 1.80 15.41
C MET A 558 32.97 0.32 15.09
N THR A 559 32.61 0.02 13.85
CA THR A 559 32.40 -1.35 13.38
C THR A 559 33.73 -2.09 13.24
N THR A 560 33.67 -3.40 13.01
CA THR A 560 34.78 -4.19 12.48
C THR A 560 34.50 -4.57 11.02
N PRO A 561 35.50 -5.05 10.25
CA PRO A 561 35.28 -5.51 8.88
C PRO A 561 34.16 -6.55 8.74
N MET A 562 33.97 -7.42 9.75
CA MET A 562 32.92 -8.44 9.73
C MET A 562 31.53 -7.92 10.12
N GLU A 563 31.49 -6.77 10.80
CA GLU A 563 30.24 -6.14 11.24
C GLU A 563 29.68 -5.17 10.20
N SER A 564 30.51 -4.70 9.26
CA SER A 564 30.09 -3.68 8.31
C SER A 564 28.93 -4.15 7.43
N LEU A 565 27.92 -3.29 7.29
CA LEU A 565 26.80 -3.47 6.39
C LEU A 565 27.10 -2.94 4.97
N PHE A 566 28.20 -2.22 4.80
CA PHE A 566 28.45 -1.49 3.57
C PHE A 566 28.99 -2.39 2.46
N VAL A 567 28.49 -2.14 1.26
CA VAL A 567 29.03 -2.63 0.01
C VAL A 567 30.14 -1.67 -0.42
N TYR A 568 31.24 -2.25 -0.87
CA TYR A 568 32.44 -1.55 -1.29
C TYR A 568 32.59 -1.61 -2.80
N GLU A 569 33.15 -0.54 -3.37
CA GLU A 569 33.61 -0.55 -4.75
C GLU A 569 34.75 -1.55 -4.93
N ASP A 570 35.00 -1.95 -6.18
CA ASP A 570 36.11 -2.84 -6.51
C ASP A 570 37.42 -2.36 -5.87
N PHE A 571 38.12 -3.30 -5.22
CA PHE A 571 39.40 -3.08 -4.54
C PHE A 571 39.35 -2.15 -3.31
N ARG A 572 38.16 -1.75 -2.84
CA ARG A 572 37.97 -1.06 -1.56
C ARG A 572 37.53 -2.03 -0.47
N THR A 573 37.91 -1.69 0.74
CA THR A 573 37.66 -2.47 1.96
C THR A 573 37.25 -1.55 3.10
N TRP A 574 36.82 -2.13 4.22
CA TRP A 574 36.52 -1.40 5.45
C TRP A 574 37.69 -0.51 5.92
N GLU A 575 38.92 -1.00 5.74
CA GLU A 575 40.15 -0.32 6.12
C GLU A 575 40.36 0.99 5.36
N ASP A 576 39.92 1.08 4.08
CA ASP A 576 40.03 2.29 3.28
C ASP A 576 39.19 3.45 3.83
N TYR A 577 38.14 3.14 4.57
CA TYR A 577 37.19 4.12 5.11
C TYR A 577 37.42 4.42 6.59
N THR A 578 38.40 3.79 7.24
CA THR A 578 38.60 3.89 8.68
C THR A 578 39.92 4.55 9.06
N LYS A 579 39.85 5.56 9.93
CA LYS A 579 41.02 6.23 10.50
C LYS A 579 40.84 6.50 11.99
N ARG A 580 41.38 5.61 12.83
CA ARG A 580 41.26 5.66 14.30
C ARG A 580 42.03 6.81 14.97
N ASP A 581 43.08 7.31 14.34
CA ASP A 581 43.90 8.43 14.82
C ASP A 581 43.44 9.78 14.24
N PHE A 582 42.20 9.86 13.75
CA PHE A 582 41.60 11.12 13.35
C PHE A 582 41.52 12.07 14.56
N GLY A 583 42.05 13.29 14.42
CA GLY A 583 42.08 14.30 15.49
C GLY A 583 41.08 15.41 15.22
N PRO A 584 39.80 15.24 15.58
CA PRO A 584 38.79 16.26 15.37
C PRO A 584 38.97 17.45 16.31
N ILE A 585 38.14 18.48 16.12
CA ILE A 585 37.94 19.51 17.15
C ILE A 585 37.24 18.82 18.34
N LEU A 586 37.73 19.04 19.56
CA LEU A 586 37.24 18.37 20.79
C LEU A 586 36.99 19.38 21.91
N GLN A 587 36.68 20.61 21.55
CA GLN A 587 36.43 21.67 22.50
C GLN A 587 35.29 22.54 21.99
N TYR A 588 34.24 22.70 22.79
CA TYR A 588 33.20 23.66 22.49
C TYR A 588 33.77 25.08 22.50
N PRO A 589 33.39 25.93 21.54
CA PRO A 589 33.68 27.35 21.64
C PRO A 589 33.02 27.98 22.86
N ASP A 590 33.65 29.01 23.42
CA ASP A 590 33.05 29.85 24.44
C ASP A 590 32.04 30.82 23.79
N PRO A 591 30.72 30.69 24.06
CA PRO A 591 29.72 31.60 23.50
C PRO A 591 29.96 33.07 23.83
N VAL A 592 30.59 33.37 24.97
CA VAL A 592 30.88 34.75 25.41
C VAL A 592 31.92 35.41 24.50
N ALA A 593 32.88 34.63 24.01
CA ALA A 593 33.95 35.10 23.13
C ALA A 593 33.51 35.28 21.67
N MET A 594 32.28 34.92 21.32
CA MET A 594 31.78 34.96 19.95
C MET A 594 31.35 36.37 19.48
N PRO A 595 31.40 36.64 18.15
CA PRO A 595 30.82 37.85 17.57
C PRO A 595 29.34 38.04 17.91
N GLU A 596 28.88 39.29 18.05
CA GLU A 596 27.50 39.59 18.45
C GLU A 596 26.43 39.14 17.44
N ASP A 597 26.76 39.15 16.14
CA ASP A 597 25.89 38.61 15.10
C ASP A 597 25.77 37.08 15.20
N VAL A 598 26.85 36.38 15.51
CA VAL A 598 26.84 34.93 15.78
C VAL A 598 26.01 34.64 17.04
N LYS A 599 26.18 35.42 18.11
CA LYS A 599 25.36 35.28 19.34
C LYS A 599 23.88 35.50 19.07
N ALA A 600 23.53 36.50 18.27
CA ALA A 600 22.14 36.77 17.92
C ALA A 600 21.48 35.63 17.15
N VAL A 601 22.23 34.93 16.30
CA VAL A 601 21.74 33.77 15.53
C VAL A 601 21.69 32.51 16.39
N CYS A 602 22.76 32.19 17.11
CA CYS A 602 22.89 30.93 17.86
C CYS A 602 22.13 30.91 19.19
N GLY A 603 21.99 32.05 19.87
CA GLY A 603 21.35 32.12 21.18
C GLY A 603 22.01 31.16 22.18
N GLU A 604 21.28 30.12 22.60
CA GLU A 604 21.76 29.11 23.56
C GLU A 604 22.26 27.81 22.90
N SER A 605 22.20 27.71 21.56
CA SER A 605 22.58 26.51 20.81
C SER A 605 24.10 26.34 20.75
N LEU A 606 24.64 25.39 21.53
CA LEU A 606 26.07 25.02 21.43
C LEU A 606 26.42 24.39 20.08
N PHE A 607 25.50 23.61 19.48
CA PHE A 607 25.67 23.06 18.13
C PHE A 607 25.87 24.17 17.09
N CYS A 608 25.07 25.24 17.15
CA CYS A 608 25.22 26.38 16.25
C CYS A 608 26.59 27.06 16.37
N TYR A 609 27.06 27.32 17.59
CA TYR A 609 28.38 27.91 17.78
C TYR A 609 29.49 26.98 17.28
N TYR A 610 29.33 25.67 17.50
CA TYR A 610 30.27 24.66 17.05
C TYR A 610 30.38 24.61 15.52
N GLU A 611 29.24 24.53 14.84
CA GLU A 611 29.14 24.56 13.36
C GLU A 611 29.74 25.85 12.78
N TYR A 612 29.54 27.00 13.44
CA TYR A 612 30.17 28.26 13.01
C TYR A 612 31.69 28.19 13.07
N VAL A 613 32.27 27.63 14.14
CA VAL A 613 33.72 27.48 14.27
C VAL A 613 34.27 26.43 13.30
N ALA A 614 33.51 25.37 13.04
CA ALA A 614 33.88 24.32 12.10
C ALA A 614 33.88 24.81 10.64
N THR A 615 32.87 25.60 10.24
CA THR A 615 32.64 25.96 8.83
C THR A 615 32.98 27.40 8.47
N GLY A 616 32.95 28.32 9.45
CA GLY A 616 33.01 29.76 9.23
C GLY A 616 31.73 30.37 8.63
N SER A 617 30.64 29.60 8.50
CA SER A 617 29.39 30.04 7.87
C SER A 617 28.30 30.32 8.90
N LEU A 618 27.93 31.60 9.05
CA LEU A 618 26.80 32.00 9.90
C LEU A 618 25.47 31.43 9.40
N ALA A 619 25.33 31.25 8.09
CA ALA A 619 24.13 30.66 7.49
C ALA A 619 23.97 29.18 7.86
N ASN A 620 25.06 28.41 7.84
CA ASN A 620 25.03 26.99 8.21
C ASN A 620 24.73 26.85 9.71
N ALA A 621 25.41 27.64 10.54
CA ALA A 621 25.18 27.68 11.98
C ALA A 621 23.70 28.01 12.32
N GLY A 622 23.13 29.02 11.67
CA GLY A 622 21.72 29.38 11.85
C GLY A 622 20.75 28.27 11.40
N ALA A 623 21.09 27.50 10.37
CA ALA A 623 20.31 26.33 9.95
C ALA A 623 20.32 25.24 11.03
N VAL A 624 21.48 24.96 11.62
CA VAL A 624 21.62 24.02 12.75
C VAL A 624 20.78 24.45 13.95
N ALA A 625 20.84 25.74 14.34
CA ALA A 625 20.03 26.26 15.46
C ALA A 625 18.51 26.14 15.22
N THR A 626 18.09 26.33 13.97
CA THR A 626 16.68 26.21 13.59
C THR A 626 16.23 24.75 13.67
N TYR A 627 17.03 23.85 13.09
CA TYR A 627 16.78 22.43 13.09
C TYR A 627 16.74 21.83 14.50
N GLU A 628 17.65 22.24 15.37
CA GLU A 628 17.68 21.82 16.78
C GLU A 628 16.36 22.16 17.49
N LYS A 629 15.84 23.38 17.32
CA LYS A 629 14.56 23.81 17.90
C LYS A 629 13.37 23.04 17.35
N GLU A 630 13.39 22.70 16.06
CA GLU A 630 12.33 21.89 15.45
C GLU A 630 12.29 20.48 16.05
N ILE A 631 13.45 19.84 16.22
CA ILE A 631 13.56 18.51 16.82
C ILE A 631 13.16 18.52 18.31
N GLU A 632 13.57 19.52 19.08
CA GLU A 632 13.12 19.69 20.47
C GLU A 632 11.59 19.76 20.57
N LYS A 633 10.96 20.54 19.68
CA LYS A 633 9.51 20.66 19.63
C LYS A 633 8.86 19.31 19.32
N ILE A 634 9.39 18.55 18.36
CA ILE A 634 8.88 17.21 18.06
C ILE A 634 9.00 16.32 19.30
N HIS A 635 10.15 16.28 19.99
CA HIS A 635 10.31 15.49 21.20
C HIS A 635 9.30 15.85 22.31
N GLU A 636 8.99 17.13 22.50
CA GLU A 636 7.97 17.56 23.45
C GLU A 636 6.55 17.15 23.01
N ASP A 637 6.22 17.28 21.73
CA ASP A 637 4.95 16.80 21.18
C ASP A 637 4.81 15.27 21.35
N VAL A 638 5.91 14.51 21.25
CA VAL A 638 5.96 13.06 21.46
C VAL A 638 5.71 12.66 22.92
N LYS A 639 6.12 13.45 23.91
CA LYS A 639 5.89 13.10 25.34
C LYS A 639 4.42 13.19 25.76
N ARG A 640 3.57 13.83 24.94
CA ARG A 640 2.17 14.10 25.29
C ARG A 640 1.31 12.83 25.16
N LYS A 641 0.83 12.32 26.31
CA LYS A 641 -0.17 11.25 26.34
C LYS A 641 -1.53 11.76 25.85
N VAL A 642 -2.25 10.91 25.13
CA VAL A 642 -3.62 11.19 24.70
C VAL A 642 -4.58 10.30 25.51
N PRO A 643 -5.32 10.86 26.47
CA PRO A 643 -6.29 10.10 27.25
C PRO A 643 -7.41 9.55 26.37
N MET A 644 -7.74 8.28 26.55
CA MET A 644 -8.79 7.58 25.80
C MET A 644 -9.61 6.68 26.72
N CYS A 645 -10.88 6.46 26.38
CA CYS A 645 -11.73 5.47 27.03
C CYS A 645 -11.51 4.09 26.43
N ASP A 646 -11.59 3.06 27.27
CA ASP A 646 -11.38 1.67 26.87
C ASP A 646 -12.21 1.24 25.64
N ALA A 647 -11.66 0.27 24.90
CA ALA A 647 -12.39 -0.46 23.88
C ALA A 647 -13.62 -1.14 24.51
N ILE A 648 -14.78 -0.99 23.88
CA ILE A 648 -16.06 -1.57 24.32
C ILE A 648 -16.58 -2.48 23.21
N GLY A 649 -17.08 -3.64 23.61
CA GLY A 649 -17.62 -4.65 22.71
C GLY A 649 -19.14 -4.58 22.58
N SER A 650 -19.66 -5.27 21.58
CA SER A 650 -21.10 -5.44 21.38
C SER A 650 -21.74 -6.18 22.56
N PRO A 651 -22.92 -5.75 23.05
CA PRO A 651 -23.66 -6.51 24.05
C PRO A 651 -24.18 -7.82 23.43
N THR A 652 -24.49 -8.81 24.26
CA THR A 652 -25.11 -10.06 23.76
C THR A 652 -26.46 -9.74 23.09
N ASN A 653 -26.69 -10.27 21.87
CA ASN A 653 -27.88 -10.02 21.04
C ASN A 653 -28.10 -8.55 20.68
N GLY A 654 -27.02 -7.80 20.55
CA GLY A 654 -27.03 -6.43 20.07
C GLY A 654 -25.67 -6.04 19.57
N ARG A 655 -25.55 -4.77 19.18
CA ARG A 655 -24.32 -4.21 18.63
C ARG A 655 -24.02 -2.86 19.24
N VAL A 656 -22.73 -2.50 19.25
CA VAL A 656 -22.29 -1.14 19.59
C VAL A 656 -21.53 -0.55 18.40
N ARG A 657 -21.88 0.69 18.05
CA ARG A 657 -21.09 1.52 17.13
C ARG A 657 -20.40 2.59 17.91
N VAL A 658 -19.08 2.59 17.84
CA VAL A 658 -18.22 3.52 18.56
C VAL A 658 -17.70 4.54 17.55
N GLY A 659 -17.95 5.83 17.74
CA GLY A 659 -17.42 6.87 16.84
C GLY A 659 -15.93 7.17 17.05
N GLY A 660 -15.36 6.72 18.17
CA GLY A 660 -13.96 6.91 18.58
C GLY A 660 -13.80 6.72 20.09
N HIS A 661 -12.58 6.94 20.59
CA HIS A 661 -12.24 6.70 22.01
C HIS A 661 -11.72 7.93 22.75
N LEU A 662 -11.69 9.09 22.12
CA LEU A 662 -11.26 10.34 22.77
C LEU A 662 -12.42 11.04 23.46
N ASP A 663 -12.11 12.04 24.28
CA ASP A 663 -13.11 12.81 25.01
C ASP A 663 -14.21 13.35 24.06
N GLY A 664 -15.46 13.15 24.45
CA GLY A 664 -16.63 13.53 23.67
C GLY A 664 -17.06 12.51 22.60
N SER A 665 -16.29 11.45 22.33
CA SER A 665 -16.71 10.39 21.41
C SER A 665 -17.98 9.69 21.88
N LEU A 666 -18.83 9.26 20.95
CA LEU A 666 -20.11 8.61 21.23
C LEU A 666 -20.07 7.12 20.91
N ALA A 667 -20.64 6.31 21.80
CA ALA A 667 -20.93 4.91 21.58
C ALA A 667 -22.44 4.71 21.55
N THR A 668 -22.98 4.20 20.44
CA THR A 668 -24.41 4.00 20.22
C THR A 668 -24.70 2.52 20.12
N TYR A 669 -25.60 2.05 20.95
CA TYR A 669 -26.00 0.65 21.00
C TYR A 669 -27.26 0.44 20.17
N SER A 670 -27.38 -0.74 19.56
CA SER A 670 -28.60 -1.31 18.97
C SER A 670 -28.81 -2.73 19.50
N CYS A 671 -30.04 -3.21 19.47
CA CYS A 671 -30.35 -4.61 19.74
C CYS A 671 -30.70 -5.31 18.42
N ASP A 672 -30.40 -6.61 18.34
CA ASP A 672 -30.77 -7.42 17.20
C ASP A 672 -32.29 -7.49 17.07
N LYS A 673 -32.77 -7.86 15.88
CA LYS A 673 -34.21 -8.01 15.63
C LYS A 673 -34.82 -8.95 16.69
N GLU A 674 -35.94 -8.53 17.29
CA GLU A 674 -36.66 -9.22 18.40
C GLU A 674 -36.08 -9.00 19.82
N TYR A 675 -35.07 -8.15 19.97
CA TYR A 675 -34.50 -7.77 21.27
C TYR A 675 -34.71 -6.28 21.56
N ASP A 676 -35.09 -5.93 22.79
CA ASP A 676 -35.19 -4.56 23.26
C ASP A 676 -34.15 -4.24 24.34
N PHE A 677 -33.91 -2.93 24.50
CA PHE A 677 -33.09 -2.37 25.54
C PHE A 677 -33.72 -2.51 26.93
N ILE A 678 -33.01 -3.16 27.84
CA ILE A 678 -33.33 -3.15 29.27
C ILE A 678 -32.13 -2.64 30.06
N ASN A 679 -32.40 -1.69 30.97
CA ASN A 679 -31.44 -1.13 31.94
C ASN A 679 -30.10 -0.71 31.32
N GLY A 680 -30.01 0.53 30.88
CA GLY A 680 -28.77 1.14 30.42
C GLY A 680 -29.02 2.28 29.44
N ASN A 681 -27.95 2.88 28.94
CA ASN A 681 -28.01 4.02 28.04
C ASN A 681 -27.84 3.58 26.58
N LYS A 682 -28.79 3.94 25.71
CA LYS A 682 -28.67 3.71 24.26
C LYS A 682 -27.44 4.39 23.65
N THR A 683 -27.04 5.53 24.21
CA THR A 683 -25.83 6.25 23.82
C THR A 683 -25.01 6.57 25.07
N ARG A 684 -23.70 6.31 25.00
CA ARG A 684 -22.71 6.63 26.03
C ARG A 684 -21.67 7.57 25.44
N THR A 685 -21.10 8.45 26.26
CA THR A 685 -20.08 9.42 25.83
C THR A 685 -18.77 9.11 26.54
N CYS A 686 -17.66 9.15 25.82
CA CYS A 686 -16.35 9.03 26.42
C CYS A 686 -16.03 10.31 27.20
N SER A 687 -15.75 10.18 28.49
CA SER A 687 -15.19 11.23 29.32
C SER A 687 -13.75 10.87 29.64
N ALA A 688 -12.82 11.50 28.92
CA ALA A 688 -11.39 11.19 28.98
C ALA A 688 -10.57 12.41 29.42
N SER A 689 -9.70 12.19 30.41
CA SER A 689 -8.79 13.19 30.95
C SER A 689 -7.52 12.50 31.42
N GLU A 690 -6.45 13.27 31.65
CA GLU A 690 -5.20 12.71 32.20
C GLU A 690 -5.40 12.00 33.55
N ALA A 691 -6.42 12.38 34.32
CA ALA A 691 -6.70 11.79 35.63
C ALA A 691 -7.55 10.51 35.55
N LYS A 692 -8.54 10.47 34.65
CA LYS A 692 -9.46 9.34 34.49
C LYS A 692 -10.12 9.38 33.11
N SER A 693 -10.22 8.20 32.49
CA SER A 693 -11.02 7.96 31.31
C SER A 693 -12.09 6.91 31.58
N HIS A 694 -13.33 7.15 31.16
CA HIS A 694 -14.43 6.20 31.26
C HIS A 694 -15.60 6.58 30.35
N TRP A 695 -16.39 5.58 29.95
CA TRP A 695 -17.67 5.79 29.29
C TRP A 695 -18.75 6.19 30.30
N THR A 696 -19.50 7.24 30.02
CA THR A 696 -20.62 7.69 30.85
C THR A 696 -21.78 6.68 30.83
N GLY A 697 -22.61 6.72 31.87
CA GLY A 697 -23.81 5.87 31.99
C GLY A 697 -23.50 4.37 32.08
N ASP A 698 -24.57 3.60 32.06
CA ASP A 698 -24.52 2.13 32.20
C ASP A 698 -24.63 1.45 30.83
N GLU A 699 -23.92 0.33 30.68
CA GLU A 699 -23.99 -0.50 29.48
C GLU A 699 -25.37 -1.14 29.34
N PRO A 700 -26.06 -0.97 28.20
CA PRO A 700 -27.38 -1.56 27.98
C PRO A 700 -27.33 -3.07 27.76
N LYS A 701 -28.39 -3.78 28.16
CA LYS A 701 -28.59 -5.20 27.82
C LYS A 701 -29.68 -5.36 26.77
N CYS A 702 -29.40 -6.17 25.76
CA CYS A 702 -30.39 -6.58 24.76
C CYS A 702 -31.05 -7.87 25.22
N ILE A 703 -32.31 -7.74 25.63
CA ILE A 703 -33.10 -8.86 26.13
C ILE A 703 -34.26 -9.04 25.17
N TRP A 704 -34.51 -10.28 24.80
CA TRP A 704 -35.61 -10.60 23.92
C TRP A 704 -36.92 -10.18 24.58
N THR A 705 -37.75 -9.45 23.84
CA THR A 705 -39.01 -8.88 24.31
C THR A 705 -40.07 -9.15 23.25
N CYS A 706 -41.20 -9.70 23.68
CA CYS A 706 -42.24 -10.04 22.72
C CYS A 706 -42.86 -8.79 22.12
N THR A 707 -43.01 -8.78 20.80
CA THR A 707 -43.87 -7.86 20.07
C THR A 707 -45.20 -7.77 20.80
N ALA A 708 -45.60 -6.56 21.19
CA ALA A 708 -46.87 -6.35 21.88
C ALA A 708 -48.01 -6.97 21.05
N CYS A 709 -48.97 -7.62 21.73
CA CYS A 709 -50.17 -8.13 21.08
C CYS A 709 -50.96 -6.96 20.49
N GLU A 710 -50.82 -6.71 19.18
CA GLU A 710 -51.58 -5.66 18.50
C GLU A 710 -53.05 -6.07 18.33
N GLU A 711 -53.97 -5.10 18.43
CA GLU A 711 -55.42 -5.32 18.55
C GLU A 711 -56.09 -5.98 17.32
N SER A 712 -55.38 -6.23 16.21
CA SER A 712 -56.00 -6.50 14.91
C SER A 712 -55.64 -7.82 14.21
N MET A 713 -54.82 -8.70 14.78
CA MET A 713 -54.48 -10.00 14.14
C MET A 713 -54.38 -11.17 15.13
N GLU A 714 -54.81 -12.36 14.67
CA GLU A 714 -54.55 -13.63 15.35
C GLU A 714 -53.27 -14.27 14.80
N PHE A 715 -52.28 -14.52 15.67
CA PHE A 715 -51.06 -15.22 15.29
C PHE A 715 -50.42 -15.91 16.49
N LEU A 716 -49.62 -16.94 16.20
CA LEU A 716 -48.88 -17.67 17.23
C LEU A 716 -47.61 -16.92 17.62
N LEU A 717 -47.36 -16.87 18.91
CA LEU A 717 -46.19 -16.30 19.57
C LEU A 717 -45.31 -17.45 20.11
N SER A 718 -44.01 -17.17 20.23
CA SER A 718 -43.03 -18.14 20.71
C SER A 718 -43.29 -18.63 22.14
N HIS A 719 -42.84 -19.85 22.45
CA HIS A 719 -42.88 -20.46 23.77
C HIS A 719 -42.00 -19.72 24.78
N ASP A 720 -42.21 -19.90 26.10
CA ASP A 720 -41.34 -19.44 27.22
C ASP A 720 -39.93 -20.09 27.15
N PRO A 721 -38.80 -19.43 27.55
CA PRO A 721 -37.45 -20.01 27.46
C PRO A 721 -37.28 -21.23 28.36
N ALA A 722 -37.99 -21.21 29.49
CA ALA A 722 -37.91 -22.19 30.56
C ALA A 722 -38.96 -23.30 30.40
N ASP A 723 -39.95 -23.12 29.51
CA ASP A 723 -41.02 -24.08 29.26
C ASP A 723 -41.43 -24.11 27.78
N CYS A 724 -40.65 -24.81 26.95
CA CYS A 724 -40.96 -25.05 25.54
C CYS A 724 -42.20 -25.93 25.30
N THR A 725 -42.84 -26.45 26.36
CA THR A 725 -44.09 -27.20 26.22
C THR A 725 -45.30 -26.28 26.08
N LYS A 726 -45.12 -24.97 26.26
CA LYS A 726 -46.18 -23.96 26.17
C LYS A 726 -45.86 -22.93 25.12
N PHE A 727 -46.84 -22.51 24.34
CA PHE A 727 -46.73 -21.41 23.38
C PHE A 727 -47.89 -20.44 23.58
N PHE A 728 -47.90 -19.31 22.89
CA PHE A 728 -48.97 -18.33 23.06
C PHE A 728 -49.69 -18.06 21.74
N LEU A 729 -51.00 -17.85 21.81
CA LEU A 729 -51.81 -17.30 20.73
C LEU A 729 -52.10 -15.86 21.10
N CYS A 730 -51.72 -14.92 20.23
CA CYS A 730 -52.23 -13.57 20.29
C CYS A 730 -53.57 -13.53 19.55
N SER A 731 -54.63 -13.01 20.17
CA SER A 731 -55.93 -12.81 19.53
C SER A 731 -56.59 -11.53 20.07
N PHE A 732 -56.87 -10.57 19.19
CA PHE A 732 -57.50 -9.27 19.51
C PHE A 732 -56.84 -8.50 20.66
N GLY A 733 -55.50 -8.44 20.67
CA GLY A 733 -54.75 -7.74 21.71
C GLY A 733 -54.60 -8.51 23.04
N GLU A 734 -55.25 -9.68 23.17
CA GLU A 734 -55.11 -10.57 24.33
C GLU A 734 -54.21 -11.77 24.02
N ARG A 735 -53.42 -12.19 25.03
CA ARG A 735 -52.47 -13.30 24.93
C ARG A 735 -53.01 -14.54 25.65
N PHE A 736 -53.14 -15.64 24.91
CA PHE A 736 -53.63 -16.92 25.41
C PHE A 736 -52.49 -17.94 25.47
N ALA A 737 -52.27 -18.56 26.62
CA ALA A 737 -51.29 -19.65 26.75
C ALA A 737 -51.89 -20.98 26.25
N LEU A 738 -51.13 -21.71 25.44
CA LEU A 738 -51.48 -23.00 24.86
C LEU A 738 -50.40 -24.03 25.21
N GLU A 739 -50.78 -25.30 25.35
CA GLU A 739 -49.86 -26.40 25.65
C GLU A 739 -49.69 -27.31 24.43
N CYS A 740 -48.46 -27.74 24.18
CA CYS A 740 -48.17 -28.78 23.21
C CYS A 740 -48.63 -30.15 23.72
N PRO A 741 -48.94 -31.09 22.81
CA PRO A 741 -49.16 -32.49 23.17
C PRO A 741 -47.98 -33.07 23.96
N VAL A 742 -48.26 -34.02 24.84
CA VAL A 742 -47.25 -34.66 25.70
C VAL A 742 -46.08 -35.18 24.86
N TYR A 743 -44.85 -34.87 25.30
CA TYR A 743 -43.57 -35.17 24.64
C TYR A 743 -43.21 -34.34 23.39
N ASN A 744 -43.99 -33.31 23.06
CA ASN A 744 -43.65 -32.36 22.00
C ASN A 744 -43.27 -31.00 22.58
N TYR A 745 -42.45 -30.26 21.82
CA TYR A 745 -42.06 -28.88 22.10
C TYR A 745 -42.51 -27.98 20.95
N TYR A 746 -42.90 -26.76 21.26
CA TYR A 746 -43.29 -25.81 20.22
C TYR A 746 -42.06 -25.35 19.44
N ASP A 747 -42.06 -25.54 18.13
CA ASP A 747 -41.03 -25.00 17.24
C ASP A 747 -41.51 -23.64 16.72
N PRO A 748 -40.89 -22.51 17.14
CA PRO A 748 -41.33 -21.18 16.74
C PRO A 748 -41.01 -20.86 15.27
N VAL A 749 -40.14 -21.62 14.61
CA VAL A 749 -39.83 -21.47 13.18
C VAL A 749 -40.88 -22.18 12.33
N MET A 750 -41.24 -23.39 12.72
CA MET A 750 -42.22 -24.21 12.00
C MET A 750 -43.67 -23.93 12.44
N MET A 751 -43.85 -23.13 13.49
CA MET A 751 -45.13 -22.78 14.12
C MET A 751 -45.99 -24.00 14.51
N LEU A 752 -45.37 -25.08 14.97
CA LEU A 752 -46.03 -26.34 15.33
C LEU A 752 -45.34 -27.05 16.49
N CYS A 753 -46.07 -27.92 17.19
CA CYS A 753 -45.50 -28.78 18.22
C CYS A 753 -44.82 -30.01 17.60
N SER A 754 -43.52 -30.16 17.80
CA SER A 754 -42.71 -31.26 17.28
C SER A 754 -41.95 -31.99 18.38
N SER A 755 -41.81 -33.31 18.27
CA SER A 755 -40.94 -34.12 19.12
C SER A 755 -39.46 -33.96 18.77
N ASP A 756 -39.17 -33.50 17.55
CA ASP A 756 -37.81 -33.39 17.01
C ASP A 756 -37.18 -32.02 17.33
N TYR A 757 -38.00 -31.05 17.73
CA TYR A 757 -37.53 -29.76 18.19
C TYR A 757 -36.86 -29.92 19.55
N LYS A 758 -35.57 -29.60 19.63
CA LYS A 758 -34.87 -29.50 20.91
C LYS A 758 -35.13 -28.11 21.47
N CYS A 759 -35.57 -28.05 22.73
CA CYS A 759 -35.77 -26.80 23.48
C CYS A 759 -34.43 -26.05 23.59
N SER A 760 -34.12 -25.31 22.53
CA SER A 760 -32.93 -24.50 22.32
C SER A 760 -33.32 -23.47 21.26
N GLY A 761 -34.04 -22.46 21.72
CA GLY A 761 -34.48 -21.30 20.97
C GLY A 761 -34.34 -20.05 21.84
N PRO A 762 -34.42 -18.84 21.25
CA PRO A 762 -34.30 -17.61 22.01
C PRO A 762 -35.32 -17.58 23.15
N PRO A 763 -35.01 -16.87 24.25
CA PRO A 763 -35.86 -16.88 25.40
C PRO A 763 -37.27 -16.44 25.03
N GLY A 764 -38.25 -17.21 25.45
CA GLY A 764 -39.66 -16.94 25.33
C GLY A 764 -40.30 -15.87 26.20
N CYS A 765 -41.57 -15.60 25.87
CA CYS A 765 -42.31 -14.42 26.32
C CYS A 765 -42.54 -14.39 27.83
N LYS A 766 -41.91 -13.44 28.53
CA LYS A 766 -42.45 -12.93 29.80
C LYS A 766 -43.63 -12.02 29.52
#